data_AF-A0AAD9VGU7-F1
#
_entry.id   AF-A0AAD9VGU7-F1
#
_cell.length_a   1.000
_cell.length_b   1.000
_cell.length_c   1.000
_cell.angle_alpha   90.00
_cell.angle_beta   90.00
_cell.angle_gamma   90.00
#
_symmetry.space_group_name_H-M   'P 1'
#
loop_
_entity.id
_entity.type
_entity.pdbx_description
1 polymer ?
#
loop_
_entity_poly.entity_id
_entity_poly.type
_entity_poly.pdbx_seq_one_letter_code
_entity_poly.pdbx_strand_id
1 'polypeptide(L)'
;MDKIMIRGSLWIHILVFAISFSFASDLSSWHRFWWWTPGQSWPSKATDVLGYTFGTCREDALYCFQRLPNWTKEDSTDLLSIDSEGTVHLWKFDSKNPTAHAVWLALHDHKETGSGTIVNNQVWNPRTLEGKKPKASQDSFMYRDQNGVKSFLLDDDNCDCLSTLSMGHGMCVAGHDSKYSKANMFGVDKLFDPGCRGPSPDYGLSLYFRTSKELTLDKFGGSWRAFWWYEAGISWPKKETDVLASQYGSCKEFDVYCFQRLPSWLKENETELLAIDSVGTAYKWDFNPMNTVSHAVWLAIHDHKETTYKEVLNSSPWNPLTLNGNAPSRPQDSFMYREQNGVKSLLLDDDNCDCISSLSLGHGMCLAGHSTAHSKANEFGVDALYDSGCHGPVPTFGLTLYYRSRLADLHSFGGKWRGFWWWNSGVQWSECESVNVSDVLEKPYGECSENEPFCFQRLPTWLEEDSTIVLAVDSSMNVYRWRFNSSNSISKAAWNAFHSHKETAVGSLVDQQPWNPSVLNGKSPIADQDSFSYIDRNGVKSVLLDDDNCDCLSTIQLEATFCSNSFDLHARGVDLLFDPVCNLPSPDNGLALYFQVPEESLTFEGYGFRWTAFWWWPKDGQWPNKVTDVLEKAHEQCQETDVYCFGRLPKKANEDRTSLLAIDTEGNVYHWKFSSANPTAHAAWKAFHDHTETPSGKIKNNQAWNPKVLKGTAPKVDQDSFMYRSEAGVKSLLLDDDNCDCLSSLS
;
A
#
# COMPACT_ATOMS: atom_id res chain seq x y z
N MET A 1 -27.40 75.03 4.69
CA MET A 1 -28.36 74.41 3.76
C MET A 1 -27.60 74.30 2.45
N ASP A 2 -27.07 73.17 1.99
CA ASP A 2 -27.38 71.78 2.31
C ASP A 2 -26.15 70.87 2.28
N LYS A 3 -26.22 69.83 3.13
CA LYS A 3 -25.29 68.71 3.24
C LYS A 3 -25.57 67.69 2.13
N ILE A 4 -24.53 67.15 1.50
CA ILE A 4 -24.53 65.74 1.08
C ILE A 4 -23.23 65.11 1.57
N MET A 5 -23.34 64.32 2.64
CA MET A 5 -22.37 63.32 3.05
C MET A 5 -22.47 62.14 2.07
N ILE A 6 -21.37 61.79 1.41
CA ILE A 6 -21.21 60.45 0.84
C ILE A 6 -20.23 59.71 1.74
N ARG A 7 -20.75 58.76 2.53
CA ARG A 7 -19.96 57.75 3.22
C ARG A 7 -19.32 56.86 2.16
N GLY A 8 -18.03 57.04 1.89
CA GLY A 8 -17.21 56.08 1.17
C GLY A 8 -16.95 54.88 2.05
N SER A 9 -17.64 53.78 1.75
CA SER A 9 -17.48 52.48 2.40
C SER A 9 -16.05 51.96 2.23
N LEU A 10 -15.49 51.53 3.36
CA LEU A 10 -14.21 50.88 3.55
C LEU A 10 -14.19 49.53 2.80
N TRP A 11 -13.79 49.54 1.53
CA TRP A 11 -13.55 48.33 0.73
C TRP A 11 -12.10 48.36 0.23
N ILE A 12 -11.15 48.08 1.13
CA ILE A 12 -9.75 47.84 0.77
C ILE A 12 -9.25 46.62 1.55
N HIS A 13 -9.20 45.51 0.80
CA HIS A 13 -8.33 44.32 0.94
C HIS A 13 -8.62 43.33 2.08
N ILE A 14 -9.65 42.50 1.90
CA ILE A 14 -9.51 41.06 2.16
C ILE A 14 -8.86 40.47 0.90
N LEU A 15 -7.53 40.59 0.79
CA LEU A 15 -6.77 39.68 -0.07
C LEU A 15 -6.50 38.46 0.80
N VAL A 16 -7.31 37.41 0.63
CA VAL A 16 -6.84 36.06 0.93
C VAL A 16 -5.54 35.90 0.15
N PHE A 17 -4.46 35.51 0.82
CA PHE A 17 -3.16 35.24 0.22
C PHE A 17 -3.32 34.16 -0.87
N ALA A 18 -3.67 34.56 -2.09
CA ALA A 18 -3.48 33.78 -3.29
C ALA A 18 -2.04 34.03 -3.73
N ILE A 19 -1.09 33.44 -3.02
CA ILE A 19 0.27 33.31 -3.54
C ILE A 19 0.13 32.37 -4.74
N SER A 20 0.36 32.89 -5.95
CA SER A 20 0.46 32.09 -7.16
C SER A 20 1.76 31.28 -7.09
N PHE A 21 1.75 30.20 -6.31
CA PHE A 21 2.80 29.21 -6.34
C PHE A 21 2.67 28.40 -7.63
N SER A 22 3.80 28.09 -8.26
CA SER A 22 3.92 27.00 -9.25
C SER A 22 3.58 25.62 -8.65
N PHE A 23 3.36 25.53 -7.33
CA PHE A 23 2.90 24.37 -6.56
C PHE A 23 1.39 24.35 -6.26
N ALA A 24 0.59 25.33 -6.69
CA ALA A 24 -0.83 25.41 -6.31
C ALA A 24 -1.68 24.19 -6.75
N SER A 25 -1.22 23.41 -7.73
CA SER A 25 -1.86 22.16 -8.15
C SER A 25 -1.50 20.93 -7.29
N ASP A 26 -0.49 21.02 -6.42
CA ASP A 26 0.07 19.90 -5.64
C ASP A 26 -0.27 19.98 -4.13
N LEU A 27 -1.05 20.98 -3.72
CA LEU A 27 -1.55 21.11 -2.34
C LEU A 27 -2.90 20.39 -2.11
N SER A 28 -3.49 19.75 -3.12
CA SER A 28 -4.83 19.16 -3.01
C SER A 28 -4.92 18.01 -1.99
N SER A 29 -3.80 17.32 -1.73
CA SER A 29 -3.69 16.26 -0.72
C SER A 29 -3.21 16.75 0.65
N TRP A 30 -3.02 18.06 0.81
CA TRP A 30 -2.48 18.67 2.03
C TRP A 30 -3.57 19.39 2.82
N HIS A 31 -3.65 19.09 4.11
CA HIS A 31 -4.66 19.62 5.00
C HIS A 31 -4.06 20.61 5.98
N ARG A 32 -4.48 21.87 5.89
CA ARG A 32 -4.05 22.91 6.83
C ARG A 32 -4.69 22.66 8.20
N PHE A 33 -3.88 22.52 9.23
CA PHE A 33 -4.38 22.32 10.60
C PHE A 33 -3.98 23.45 11.55
N TRP A 34 -2.90 24.16 11.26
CA TRP A 34 -2.38 25.21 12.14
C TRP A 34 -1.99 26.45 11.32
N TRP A 35 -2.31 27.66 11.78
CA TRP A 35 -1.83 28.87 11.12
C TRP A 35 -1.83 30.12 12.01
N TRP A 36 -0.98 31.08 11.63
CA TRP A 36 -0.92 32.43 12.17
C TRP A 36 -0.74 33.43 11.02
N THR A 37 -1.66 34.40 10.92
CA THR A 37 -1.58 35.47 9.91
C THR A 37 -0.60 36.56 10.39
N PRO A 38 0.27 37.10 9.52
CA PRO A 38 1.19 38.17 9.89
C PRO A 38 0.46 39.47 10.27
N GLY A 39 1.09 40.27 11.12
CA GLY A 39 0.63 41.58 11.59
C GLY A 39 -0.47 41.53 12.66
N GLN A 40 -0.80 40.35 13.18
CA GLN A 40 -1.87 40.20 14.17
C GLN A 40 -1.35 40.43 15.61
N SER A 41 -2.22 40.94 16.48
CA SER A 41 -1.94 40.97 17.92
C SER A 41 -2.20 39.60 18.55
N TRP A 42 -1.33 39.16 19.47
CA TRP A 42 -1.53 37.88 20.18
C TRP A 42 -2.92 37.82 20.85
N PRO A 43 -3.71 36.75 20.66
CA PRO A 43 -5.03 36.65 21.25
C PRO A 43 -4.93 36.53 22.76
N SER A 44 -5.59 37.43 23.50
CA SER A 44 -5.47 37.51 24.97
C SER A 44 -5.91 36.26 25.75
N LYS A 45 -6.66 35.36 25.11
CA LYS A 45 -7.10 34.08 25.68
C LYS A 45 -6.27 32.87 25.21
N ALA A 46 -5.35 33.06 24.25
CA ALA A 46 -4.52 31.98 23.75
C ALA A 46 -3.31 31.81 24.67
N THR A 47 -3.35 30.77 25.50
CA THR A 47 -2.26 30.37 26.42
C THR A 47 -1.50 29.14 25.92
N ASP A 48 -1.80 28.67 24.71
CA ASP A 48 -1.26 27.44 24.16
C ASP A 48 -1.32 27.46 22.63
N VAL A 49 -0.17 27.25 21.98
CA VAL A 49 -0.09 27.18 20.51
C VAL A 49 -0.64 25.88 19.92
N LEU A 50 -0.95 24.88 20.75
CA LEU A 50 -1.56 23.60 20.38
C LEU A 50 -2.85 23.32 21.19
N GLY A 51 -3.51 24.37 21.68
CA GLY A 51 -4.62 24.25 22.63
C GLY A 51 -5.91 23.64 22.07
N TYR A 52 -6.12 23.64 20.75
CA TYR A 52 -7.36 23.16 20.14
C TYR A 52 -7.22 21.76 19.53
N THR A 53 -8.31 21.00 19.50
CA THR A 53 -8.40 19.77 18.70
C THR A 53 -8.67 20.11 17.25
N PHE A 54 -8.24 19.25 16.33
CA PHE A 54 -8.55 19.35 14.90
C PHE A 54 -10.07 19.52 14.65
N GLY A 55 -10.46 20.24 13.60
CA GLY A 55 -11.87 20.54 13.24
C GLY A 55 -12.55 21.70 14.01
N THR A 56 -11.99 22.17 15.12
CA THR A 56 -12.49 23.34 15.90
C THR A 56 -12.44 24.70 15.18
N CYS A 57 -11.42 24.97 14.36
CA CYS A 57 -11.21 26.27 13.73
C CYS A 57 -12.07 26.48 12.48
N ARG A 58 -12.41 27.74 12.19
CA ARG A 58 -13.01 28.14 10.91
C ARG A 58 -11.92 28.43 9.88
N GLU A 59 -12.13 28.05 8.63
CA GLU A 59 -11.14 28.24 7.54
C GLU A 59 -10.72 29.71 7.34
N ASP A 60 -11.63 30.66 7.62
CA ASP A 60 -11.45 32.11 7.46
C ASP A 60 -10.89 32.81 8.71
N ALA A 61 -10.61 32.08 9.78
CA ALA A 61 -10.04 32.65 11.00
C ALA A 61 -8.62 33.19 10.75
N LEU A 62 -8.24 34.26 11.45
CA LEU A 62 -6.91 34.88 11.32
C LEU A 62 -5.79 34.02 11.93
N TYR A 63 -6.14 33.08 12.80
CA TYR A 63 -5.22 32.12 13.39
C TYR A 63 -5.96 30.84 13.74
N CYS A 64 -5.21 29.76 13.89
CA CYS A 64 -5.71 28.49 14.39
C CYS A 64 -4.58 27.70 15.04
N PHE A 65 -4.80 27.30 16.29
CA PHE A 65 -3.81 26.65 17.15
C PHE A 65 -4.24 25.21 17.46
N GLN A 66 -4.45 24.42 16.41
CA GLN A 66 -4.88 23.02 16.55
C GLN A 66 -3.71 22.04 16.54
N ARG A 67 -4.00 20.89 17.12
CA ARG A 67 -3.22 19.66 17.00
C ARG A 67 -3.56 18.89 15.71
N LEU A 68 -2.68 17.95 15.38
CA LEU A 68 -2.97 16.91 14.39
C LEU A 68 -4.22 16.11 14.79
N PRO A 69 -4.97 15.58 13.81
CA PRO A 69 -6.11 14.73 14.10
C PRO A 69 -5.72 13.45 14.83
N ASN A 70 -6.57 12.97 15.74
CA ASN A 70 -6.32 11.79 16.59
C ASN A 70 -6.22 10.45 15.83
N TRP A 71 -6.67 10.40 14.57
CA TRP A 71 -6.63 9.22 13.71
C TRP A 71 -5.36 9.13 12.89
N THR A 72 -4.54 10.19 12.86
CA THR A 72 -3.27 10.16 12.14
C THR A 72 -2.30 9.20 12.83
N LYS A 73 -1.53 8.44 12.05
CA LYS A 73 -0.48 7.56 12.57
C LYS A 73 0.89 8.19 12.28
N GLU A 74 1.78 8.12 13.25
CA GLU A 74 3.08 8.80 13.21
C GLU A 74 3.86 8.49 11.93
N ASP A 75 4.20 7.21 11.70
CA ASP A 75 5.08 6.80 10.58
C ASP A 75 4.45 6.94 9.17
N SER A 76 3.15 7.23 9.09
CA SER A 76 2.41 7.46 7.84
C SER A 76 2.12 8.94 7.57
N THR A 77 2.53 9.85 8.47
CA THR A 77 2.19 11.27 8.39
C THR A 77 3.37 12.11 7.93
N ASP A 78 3.12 13.01 6.98
CA ASP A 78 4.05 14.05 6.58
C ASP A 78 3.58 15.41 7.13
N LEU A 79 4.53 16.27 7.48
CA LEU A 79 4.31 17.65 7.92
C LEU A 79 4.90 18.62 6.90
N LEU A 80 4.11 19.57 6.44
CA LEU A 80 4.53 20.65 5.55
C LEU A 80 4.34 21.99 6.26
N SER A 81 5.32 22.88 6.16
CA SER A 81 5.23 24.25 6.67
C SER A 81 5.46 25.26 5.56
N ILE A 82 4.74 26.38 5.63
CA ILE A 82 4.86 27.51 4.72
C ILE A 82 4.86 28.80 5.55
N ASP A 83 5.89 29.62 5.42
CA ASP A 83 5.93 30.94 6.05
C ASP A 83 5.50 32.09 5.13
N SER A 84 5.35 33.28 5.70
CA SER A 84 5.00 34.49 4.97
C SER A 84 6.07 34.99 3.99
N GLU A 85 7.28 34.42 4.00
CA GLU A 85 8.34 34.73 3.01
C GLU A 85 8.33 33.74 1.83
N GLY A 86 7.47 32.72 1.86
CA GLY A 86 7.38 31.69 0.83
C GLY A 86 8.37 30.54 0.99
N THR A 87 9.03 30.42 2.15
CA THR A 87 9.85 29.24 2.44
C THR A 87 8.92 28.05 2.68
N VAL A 88 9.28 26.89 2.12
CA VAL A 88 8.49 25.65 2.23
C VAL A 88 9.38 24.51 2.71
N HIS A 89 9.00 23.89 3.82
CA HIS A 89 9.73 22.77 4.43
C HIS A 89 8.81 21.56 4.63
N LEU A 90 9.33 20.39 4.31
CA LEU A 90 8.66 19.11 4.40
C LEU A 90 9.42 18.18 5.34
N TRP A 91 8.72 17.61 6.32
CA TRP A 91 9.21 16.52 7.17
C TRP A 91 8.34 15.29 6.98
N LYS A 92 8.95 14.14 7.23
CA LYS A 92 8.24 12.89 7.47
C LYS A 92 8.42 12.52 8.93
N PHE A 93 7.33 12.19 9.62
CA PHE A 93 7.43 11.68 10.98
C PHE A 93 8.04 10.28 10.99
N ASP A 94 8.82 10.00 12.03
CA ASP A 94 9.51 8.73 12.23
C ASP A 94 9.58 8.45 13.73
N SER A 95 8.80 7.48 14.18
CA SER A 95 8.71 7.05 15.58
C SER A 95 10.03 6.54 16.15
N LYS A 96 11.01 6.22 15.30
CA LYS A 96 12.36 5.79 15.70
C LYS A 96 13.32 6.97 15.88
N ASN A 97 12.99 8.15 15.35
CA ASN A 97 13.77 9.36 15.56
C ASN A 97 13.25 10.10 16.80
N PRO A 98 14.00 10.18 17.91
CA PRO A 98 13.54 10.77 19.16
C PRO A 98 13.12 12.24 19.04
N THR A 99 13.74 13.02 18.15
CA THR A 99 13.36 14.42 17.90
C THR A 99 12.03 14.50 17.16
N ALA A 100 11.88 13.73 16.08
CA ALA A 100 10.63 13.63 15.33
C ALA A 100 9.49 13.14 16.23
N HIS A 101 9.76 12.12 17.04
CA HIS A 101 8.79 11.53 17.95
C HIS A 101 8.35 12.50 19.04
N ALA A 102 9.26 13.27 19.62
CA ALA A 102 8.88 14.30 20.59
C ALA A 102 8.00 15.40 19.97
N VAL A 103 8.31 15.80 18.73
CA VAL A 103 7.48 16.74 17.96
C VAL A 103 6.10 16.16 17.67
N TRP A 104 6.02 14.88 17.27
CA TRP A 104 4.77 14.16 17.08
C TRP A 104 3.93 14.16 18.37
N LEU A 105 4.51 13.76 19.50
CA LEU A 105 3.81 13.72 20.79
C LEU A 105 3.28 15.10 21.21
N ALA A 106 3.96 16.19 20.87
CA ALA A 106 3.44 17.54 21.10
C ALA A 106 2.26 17.86 20.16
N LEU A 107 2.46 17.68 18.85
CA LEU A 107 1.48 18.01 17.81
C LEU A 107 0.24 17.12 17.82
N HIS A 108 0.34 15.87 18.26
CA HIS A 108 -0.75 14.88 18.26
C HIS A 108 -1.31 14.67 19.68
N ASP A 109 -0.45 14.21 20.61
CA ASP A 109 -0.85 13.78 21.95
C ASP A 109 -0.89 14.91 23.00
N HIS A 110 -0.55 16.14 22.61
CA HIS A 110 -0.50 17.31 23.48
C HIS A 110 0.49 17.17 24.64
N LYS A 111 1.57 16.42 24.44
CA LYS A 111 2.55 16.12 25.49
C LYS A 111 3.66 17.17 25.54
N GLU A 112 3.83 17.78 26.72
CA GLU A 112 4.91 18.75 26.96
C GLU A 112 6.29 18.09 26.93
N THR A 113 7.26 18.84 26.38
CA THR A 113 8.68 18.51 26.36
C THR A 113 9.45 19.65 27.01
N GLY A 114 10.00 19.39 28.20
CA GLY A 114 10.77 20.36 28.96
C GLY A 114 12.15 20.61 28.39
N SER A 115 12.78 21.70 28.82
CA SER A 115 14.16 22.02 28.46
C SER A 115 15.12 20.88 28.80
N GLY A 116 16.10 20.64 27.92
CA GLY A 116 17.14 19.63 28.15
C GLY A 116 16.68 18.19 27.92
N THR A 117 15.41 17.96 27.59
CA THR A 117 14.87 16.61 27.37
C THR A 117 15.25 16.10 25.98
N ILE A 118 15.09 16.93 24.95
CA ILE A 118 15.51 16.67 23.58
C ILE A 118 16.48 17.78 23.19
N VAL A 119 17.77 17.51 23.30
CA VAL A 119 18.86 18.47 22.99
C VAL A 119 20.01 17.73 22.34
N ASN A 120 20.50 18.24 21.20
CA ASN A 120 21.58 17.64 20.40
C ASN A 120 21.35 16.13 20.18
N ASN A 121 20.10 15.75 19.89
CA ASN A 121 19.71 14.36 19.75
C ASN A 121 19.87 13.90 18.29
N GLN A 122 19.09 12.92 17.84
CA GLN A 122 19.10 12.54 16.43
C GLN A 122 18.50 13.67 15.57
N VAL A 123 19.23 14.03 14.51
CA VAL A 123 18.84 15.08 13.55
C VAL A 123 17.56 14.71 12.81
N TRP A 124 16.62 15.67 12.76
CA TRP A 124 15.36 15.60 12.02
C TRP A 124 15.16 16.86 11.15
N ASN A 125 16.06 17.01 10.17
CA ASN A 125 16.03 18.14 9.26
C ASN A 125 14.91 18.03 8.22
N PRO A 126 14.25 19.14 7.84
CA PRO A 126 13.32 19.14 6.71
C PRO A 126 14.03 18.94 5.38
N ARG A 127 13.26 18.41 4.43
CA ARG A 127 13.49 18.65 3.00
C ARG A 127 12.94 20.03 2.63
N THR A 128 13.80 20.92 2.18
CA THR A 128 13.39 22.21 1.61
C THR A 128 12.82 22.01 0.21
N LEU A 129 11.57 22.42 -0.01
CA LEU A 129 10.93 22.42 -1.32
C LEU A 129 11.07 23.78 -2.01
N GLU A 130 10.97 24.87 -1.24
CA GLU A 130 11.15 26.24 -1.69
C GLU A 130 11.84 27.07 -0.61
N GLY A 131 12.58 28.11 -1.01
CA GLY A 131 13.35 28.95 -0.10
C GLY A 131 14.73 28.38 0.25
N LYS A 132 15.21 28.65 1.47
CA LYS A 132 16.57 28.31 1.92
C LYS A 132 16.58 27.12 2.86
N LYS A 133 17.63 26.32 2.79
CA LYS A 133 17.84 25.20 3.73
C LYS A 133 18.10 25.71 5.15
N PRO A 134 17.69 24.96 6.18
CA PRO A 134 18.07 25.25 7.56
C PRO A 134 19.57 25.40 7.70
N LYS A 135 20.00 26.37 8.52
CA LYS A 135 21.42 26.68 8.71
C LYS A 135 22.08 25.75 9.74
N ALA A 136 21.29 25.22 10.66
CA ALA A 136 21.74 24.33 11.73
C ALA A 136 20.92 23.04 11.73
N SER A 137 21.43 22.02 12.42
CA SER A 137 20.72 20.76 12.63
C SER A 137 19.44 21.00 13.43
N GLN A 138 18.38 20.28 13.10
CA GLN A 138 17.13 20.33 13.86
C GLN A 138 17.06 19.05 14.70
N ASP A 139 17.71 19.07 15.85
CA ASP A 139 17.92 17.91 16.74
C ASP A 139 17.57 18.21 18.20
N SER A 140 16.99 19.39 18.44
CA SER A 140 16.60 19.90 19.74
C SER A 140 15.15 20.36 19.69
N PHE A 141 14.35 19.99 20.70
CA PHE A 141 12.91 20.27 20.72
C PHE A 141 12.41 20.64 22.12
N MET A 142 11.51 21.64 22.19
CA MET A 142 10.75 22.01 23.37
C MET A 142 9.30 22.33 23.04
N TYR A 143 8.40 21.89 23.93
CA TYR A 143 7.01 22.35 23.98
C TYR A 143 6.61 22.50 25.45
N ARG A 144 6.58 23.73 25.95
CA ARG A 144 6.42 24.04 27.38
C ARG A 144 5.87 25.43 27.60
N ASP A 145 5.36 25.70 28.81
CA ASP A 145 5.02 27.07 29.20
C ASP A 145 6.27 27.96 29.20
N GLN A 146 6.15 29.10 28.51
CA GLN A 146 7.09 30.20 28.57
C GLN A 146 6.30 31.50 28.57
N ASN A 147 6.45 32.27 29.65
CA ASN A 147 5.78 33.57 29.83
C ASN A 147 4.24 33.49 29.71
N GLY A 148 3.64 32.41 30.23
CA GLY A 148 2.18 32.21 30.26
C GLY A 148 1.58 31.68 28.95
N VAL A 149 2.42 31.30 27.98
CA VAL A 149 2.01 30.64 26.74
C VAL A 149 2.82 29.36 26.56
N LYS A 150 2.15 28.21 26.39
CA LYS A 150 2.82 26.99 25.92
C LYS A 150 3.31 27.21 24.50
N SER A 151 4.63 27.27 24.35
CA SER A 151 5.33 27.65 23.13
C SER A 151 6.07 26.45 22.56
N PHE A 152 6.31 26.45 21.26
CA PHE A 152 6.89 25.35 20.50
C PHE A 152 8.21 25.81 19.88
N LEU A 153 9.29 25.04 20.03
CA LEU A 153 10.60 25.32 19.43
C LEU A 153 11.24 24.04 18.92
N LEU A 154 11.58 24.01 17.64
CA LEU A 154 12.44 23.02 16.97
C LEU A 154 13.67 23.74 16.43
N ASP A 155 14.84 23.41 16.99
CA ASP A 155 16.12 24.09 16.77
C ASP A 155 17.32 23.14 16.91
N ASP A 156 18.53 23.70 17.03
CA ASP A 156 19.79 22.97 17.21
C ASP A 156 20.22 22.83 18.68
N ASP A 157 19.84 23.74 19.59
CA ASP A 157 20.41 23.73 20.95
C ASP A 157 19.46 24.09 22.10
N ASN A 158 18.13 24.10 21.87
CA ASN A 158 17.12 24.60 22.81
C ASN A 158 17.26 26.11 23.11
N CYS A 159 17.82 26.91 22.21
CA CYS A 159 17.76 28.36 22.23
C CYS A 159 17.32 28.93 20.88
N ASP A 160 16.24 29.71 20.92
CA ASP A 160 15.47 30.25 19.80
C ASP A 160 16.27 31.10 18.81
N CYS A 161 17.08 30.45 17.99
CA CYS A 161 18.01 30.99 17.02
C CYS A 161 18.29 29.88 16.00
N LEU A 162 18.25 30.19 14.70
CA LEU A 162 18.42 29.17 13.65
C LEU A 162 17.40 28.02 13.70
N SER A 163 16.26 28.24 14.36
CA SER A 163 15.12 27.31 14.40
C SER A 163 14.47 27.16 13.05
N THR A 164 13.86 25.99 12.81
CA THR A 164 12.95 25.80 11.67
C THR A 164 11.49 25.95 12.04
N LEU A 165 11.13 25.78 13.31
CA LEU A 165 9.78 26.07 13.79
C LEU A 165 9.87 26.71 15.18
N SER A 166 9.35 27.92 15.32
CA SER A 166 9.25 28.63 16.59
C SER A 166 7.91 29.36 16.66
N MET A 167 7.07 29.00 17.64
CA MET A 167 5.68 29.48 17.75
C MET A 167 5.37 29.82 19.22
N GLY A 168 4.74 30.97 19.45
CA GLY A 168 4.42 31.46 20.80
C GLY A 168 5.43 32.50 21.26
N HIS A 169 6.01 32.30 22.44
CA HIS A 169 7.09 33.11 23.01
C HIS A 169 8.45 32.43 22.81
N GLY A 170 9.49 33.22 22.62
CA GLY A 170 10.83 32.68 22.40
C GLY A 170 11.43 32.00 23.64
N MET A 171 12.12 30.89 23.43
CA MET A 171 12.64 30.02 24.50
C MET A 171 14.17 29.88 24.42
N CYS A 172 14.85 29.84 25.57
CA CYS A 172 16.25 29.44 25.65
C CYS A 172 16.51 28.70 26.96
N VAL A 173 16.90 27.43 26.85
CA VAL A 173 17.01 26.48 27.96
C VAL A 173 15.72 26.51 28.80
N ALA A 174 15.81 26.71 30.11
CA ALA A 174 14.66 26.74 31.02
C ALA A 174 13.94 28.11 31.07
N GLY A 175 14.39 29.10 30.28
CA GLY A 175 13.88 30.46 30.32
C GLY A 175 13.83 31.12 28.94
N HIS A 176 14.24 32.39 28.90
CA HIS A 176 14.29 33.25 27.72
C HIS A 176 15.63 34.01 27.70
N ASP A 177 16.18 34.25 26.52
CA ASP A 177 17.37 35.09 26.33
C ASP A 177 17.08 36.19 25.31
N SER A 178 17.24 37.45 25.74
CA SER A 178 17.07 38.64 24.90
C SER A 178 18.01 38.73 23.69
N LYS A 179 19.08 37.92 23.67
CA LYS A 179 19.99 37.79 22.53
C LYS A 179 19.32 37.10 21.33
N TYR A 180 18.39 36.20 21.59
CA TYR A 180 17.82 35.29 20.60
C TYR A 180 16.36 35.65 20.25
N SER A 181 15.65 36.32 21.16
CA SER A 181 14.31 36.85 20.87
C SER A 181 13.92 37.99 21.81
N LYS A 182 12.89 38.77 21.46
CA LYS A 182 12.44 39.91 22.28
C LYS A 182 11.58 39.46 23.47
N ALA A 183 11.83 40.05 24.64
CA ALA A 183 11.01 39.81 25.83
C ALA A 183 9.55 40.28 25.60
N ASN A 184 8.58 39.50 26.09
CA ASN A 184 7.14 39.78 25.94
C ASN A 184 6.64 39.94 24.48
N MET A 185 7.33 39.33 23.52
CA MET A 185 6.91 39.29 22.12
C MET A 185 6.40 37.91 21.76
N PHE A 186 5.21 37.85 21.14
CA PHE A 186 4.54 36.61 20.79
C PHE A 186 4.19 36.60 19.30
N GLY A 187 4.25 35.42 18.69
CA GLY A 187 3.93 35.23 17.27
C GLY A 187 4.55 33.95 16.75
N VAL A 188 5.17 34.03 15.58
CA VAL A 188 5.95 32.93 14.98
C VAL A 188 7.29 33.48 14.49
N ASP A 189 8.31 32.63 14.40
CA ASP A 189 9.53 32.96 13.65
C ASP A 189 9.43 32.48 12.20
N LYS A 190 10.37 32.91 11.37
CA LYS A 190 10.53 32.44 9.99
C LYS A 190 11.11 31.03 10.00
N LEU A 191 10.81 30.25 8.96
CA LEU A 191 11.42 28.92 8.79
C LEU A 191 12.93 29.02 8.55
N PHE A 192 13.40 30.18 8.06
CA PHE A 192 14.80 30.51 7.92
C PHE A 192 15.12 31.89 8.49
N ASP A 193 15.54 31.95 9.76
CA ASP A 193 16.01 33.20 10.39
C ASP A 193 17.50 33.18 10.79
N PRO A 194 18.42 33.59 9.91
CA PRO A 194 19.83 33.70 10.27
C PRO A 194 20.13 34.86 11.23
N GLY A 195 19.15 35.74 11.48
CA GLY A 195 19.28 36.92 12.33
C GLY A 195 18.89 36.70 13.79
N CYS A 196 18.36 35.52 14.14
CA CYS A 196 17.92 35.14 15.49
C CYS A 196 17.05 36.21 16.14
N ARG A 197 15.93 36.50 15.49
CA ARG A 197 14.92 37.46 15.93
C ARG A 197 13.83 36.78 16.75
N GLY A 198 13.62 35.48 16.54
CA GLY A 198 12.62 34.67 17.21
C GLY A 198 11.19 35.08 16.87
N PRO A 199 10.19 34.59 17.62
CA PRO A 199 8.78 34.86 17.39
C PRO A 199 8.43 36.34 17.36
N SER A 200 7.71 36.74 16.31
CA SER A 200 7.21 38.11 16.09
C SER A 200 5.79 38.10 15.53
N PRO A 201 4.94 39.09 15.87
CA PRO A 201 3.65 39.24 15.22
C PRO A 201 3.77 39.55 13.72
N ASP A 202 4.92 40.05 13.26
CA ASP A 202 5.12 40.50 11.88
C ASP A 202 5.22 39.34 10.87
N TYR A 203 5.42 38.11 11.32
CA TYR A 203 5.60 36.94 10.46
C TYR A 203 4.35 36.06 10.47
N GLY A 204 4.19 35.28 9.40
CA GLY A 204 3.11 34.31 9.24
C GLY A 204 3.64 32.90 9.04
N LEU A 205 2.87 31.92 9.46
CA LEU A 205 3.19 30.50 9.32
C LEU A 205 1.90 29.70 9.15
N SER A 206 1.93 28.70 8.28
CA SER A 206 0.87 27.70 8.13
C SER A 206 1.49 26.31 8.12
N LEU A 207 0.90 25.38 8.89
CA LEU A 207 1.27 23.98 8.90
C LEU A 207 0.15 23.15 8.27
N TYR A 208 0.59 22.20 7.44
CA TYR A 208 -0.25 21.25 6.75
C TYR A 208 0.22 19.84 7.05
N PHE A 209 -0.68 18.89 7.01
CA PHE A 209 -0.35 17.48 7.09
C PHE A 209 -0.98 16.72 5.93
N ARG A 210 -0.44 15.53 5.68
CA ARG A 210 -1.11 14.48 4.91
C ARG A 210 -0.73 13.15 5.53
N THR A 211 -1.60 12.16 5.41
CA THR A 211 -1.27 10.79 5.79
C THR A 211 -1.52 9.88 4.62
N SER A 212 -0.67 8.86 4.45
CA SER A 212 -1.00 7.75 3.56
C SER A 212 -2.02 6.83 4.23
N LYS A 213 -3.08 6.48 3.49
CA LYS A 213 -4.06 5.49 3.85
C LYS A 213 -3.45 4.11 3.72
N GLU A 214 -3.72 3.27 4.72
CA GLU A 214 -3.39 1.85 4.66
C GLU A 214 -4.38 1.16 3.71
N LEU A 215 -3.99 1.03 2.43
CA LEU A 215 -4.87 0.49 1.38
C LEU A 215 -5.06 -1.02 1.48
N THR A 216 -4.13 -1.72 2.13
CA THR A 216 -4.20 -3.17 2.36
C THR A 216 -4.13 -3.46 3.85
N LEU A 217 -4.97 -4.38 4.33
CA LEU A 217 -5.00 -4.73 5.74
C LEU A 217 -4.74 -6.23 5.95
N ASP A 218 -3.62 -6.54 6.61
CA ASP A 218 -3.25 -7.92 6.94
C ASP A 218 -3.99 -8.45 8.17
N LYS A 219 -4.37 -7.53 9.07
CA LYS A 219 -5.20 -7.86 10.24
C LYS A 219 -6.53 -8.42 9.77
N PHE A 220 -7.08 -9.38 10.54
CA PHE A 220 -8.34 -10.07 10.22
C PHE A 220 -8.29 -11.01 9.01
N GLY A 221 -7.14 -11.66 8.79
CA GLY A 221 -6.99 -12.76 7.85
C GLY A 221 -6.57 -12.35 6.43
N GLY A 222 -5.96 -11.17 6.27
CA GLY A 222 -5.31 -10.73 5.04
C GLY A 222 -6.23 -10.46 3.85
N SER A 223 -5.59 -9.95 2.78
CA SER A 223 -6.19 -9.70 1.46
C SER A 223 -7.30 -8.65 1.42
N TRP A 224 -7.50 -7.91 2.50
CA TRP A 224 -8.45 -6.80 2.58
C TRP A 224 -7.93 -5.57 1.85
N ARG A 225 -8.79 -4.94 1.06
CA ARG A 225 -8.47 -3.78 0.23
C ARG A 225 -9.44 -2.65 0.51
N ALA A 226 -8.94 -1.49 0.91
CA ALA A 226 -9.76 -0.32 1.14
C ALA A 226 -10.32 0.17 -0.21
N PHE A 227 -11.64 0.41 -0.26
CA PHE A 227 -12.28 1.02 -1.43
C PHE A 227 -13.08 2.27 -1.06
N TRP A 228 -13.40 2.45 0.23
CA TRP A 228 -14.21 3.59 0.67
C TRP A 228 -13.73 4.06 2.04
N TRP A 229 -13.63 5.37 2.27
CA TRP A 229 -13.36 5.92 3.60
C TRP A 229 -13.83 7.36 3.80
N TYR A 230 -14.01 7.73 5.06
CA TYR A 230 -14.21 9.10 5.53
C TYR A 230 -13.40 9.27 6.81
N GLU A 231 -12.45 10.21 6.86
CA GLU A 231 -11.65 10.45 8.06
C GLU A 231 -12.40 11.32 9.09
N ALA A 232 -12.19 11.04 10.37
CA ALA A 232 -12.92 11.73 11.44
C ALA A 232 -12.55 13.22 11.55
N GLY A 233 -13.51 14.06 11.88
CA GLY A 233 -13.33 15.49 12.14
C GLY A 233 -13.07 16.36 10.90
N ILE A 234 -13.09 15.80 9.70
CA ILE A 234 -13.07 16.59 8.46
C ILE A 234 -14.47 17.14 8.16
N SER A 235 -14.56 18.27 7.46
CA SER A 235 -15.84 18.78 6.96
C SER A 235 -16.31 17.99 5.74
N TRP A 236 -17.63 17.78 5.61
CA TRP A 236 -18.20 17.17 4.41
C TRP A 236 -17.72 17.89 3.13
N PRO A 237 -17.24 17.17 2.10
CA PRO A 237 -16.69 17.82 0.94
C PRO A 237 -17.80 18.49 0.11
N LYS A 238 -17.67 19.80 -0.14
CA LYS A 238 -18.75 20.65 -0.71
C LYS A 238 -19.30 20.22 -2.07
N LYS A 239 -18.57 19.38 -2.81
CA LYS A 239 -18.94 18.90 -4.14
C LYS A 239 -19.54 17.50 -4.14
N GLU A 240 -19.47 16.80 -3.01
CA GLU A 240 -19.93 15.42 -2.91
C GLU A 240 -21.41 15.41 -2.55
N THR A 241 -22.20 14.87 -3.47
CA THR A 241 -23.66 14.72 -3.34
C THR A 241 -24.07 13.25 -3.25
N ASP A 242 -23.10 12.34 -3.14
CA ASP A 242 -23.34 10.90 -3.16
C ASP A 242 -22.19 10.15 -2.44
N VAL A 243 -22.55 9.32 -1.45
CA VAL A 243 -21.58 8.51 -0.71
C VAL A 243 -20.97 7.38 -1.56
N LEU A 244 -21.49 7.11 -2.75
CA LEU A 244 -21.00 6.11 -3.70
C LEU A 244 -20.75 6.73 -5.09
N ALA A 245 -20.39 8.02 -5.12
CA ALA A 245 -20.26 8.82 -6.33
C ALA A 245 -19.30 8.22 -7.38
N SER A 246 -18.16 7.69 -6.93
CA SER A 246 -17.06 7.31 -7.81
C SER A 246 -17.07 5.83 -8.19
N GLN A 247 -16.52 5.52 -9.36
CA GLN A 247 -16.11 4.16 -9.69
C GLN A 247 -14.82 3.81 -8.95
N TYR A 248 -14.58 2.51 -8.77
CA TYR A 248 -13.34 2.02 -8.17
C TYR A 248 -12.10 2.54 -8.92
N GLY A 249 -11.02 2.87 -8.20
CA GLY A 249 -9.75 3.35 -8.77
C GLY A 249 -9.57 4.87 -8.90
N SER A 250 -10.60 5.69 -8.63
CA SER A 250 -10.51 7.16 -8.57
C SER A 250 -9.71 7.77 -7.40
N CYS A 251 -9.45 7.03 -6.34
CA CYS A 251 -8.94 7.49 -5.05
C CYS A 251 -7.45 7.18 -4.93
N LYS A 252 -6.76 8.04 -4.20
CA LYS A 252 -5.33 7.97 -3.96
C LYS A 252 -5.07 7.74 -2.48
N GLU A 253 -3.89 7.20 -2.18
CA GLU A 253 -3.49 6.89 -0.81
C GLU A 253 -3.52 8.12 0.12
N PHE A 254 -3.36 9.34 -0.38
CA PHE A 254 -3.35 10.55 0.45
C PHE A 254 -4.70 11.27 0.55
N ASP A 255 -5.76 10.73 -0.05
CA ASP A 255 -7.08 11.36 0.04
C ASP A 255 -7.66 11.14 1.45
N VAL A 256 -8.21 12.19 2.08
CA VAL A 256 -8.85 12.10 3.42
C VAL A 256 -10.28 11.56 3.37
N TYR A 257 -10.82 11.35 2.18
CA TYR A 257 -12.06 10.63 1.97
C TYR A 257 -12.01 9.95 0.62
N CYS A 258 -12.80 8.90 0.46
CA CYS A 258 -12.97 8.17 -0.77
C CYS A 258 -14.38 7.59 -0.83
N PHE A 259 -15.17 8.03 -1.80
CA PHE A 259 -16.57 7.63 -1.98
C PHE A 259 -16.73 6.78 -3.24
N GLN A 260 -15.96 5.69 -3.32
CA GLN A 260 -16.05 4.75 -4.44
C GLN A 260 -16.99 3.59 -4.15
N ARG A 261 -17.44 3.00 -5.24
CA ARG A 261 -18.08 1.69 -5.29
C ARG A 261 -17.06 0.56 -5.25
N LEU A 262 -17.56 -0.64 -4.99
CA LEU A 262 -16.83 -1.87 -5.21
C LEU A 262 -16.35 -1.96 -6.68
N PRO A 263 -15.22 -2.62 -6.94
CA PRO A 263 -14.81 -2.92 -8.29
C PRO A 263 -15.88 -3.71 -9.05
N SER A 264 -16.11 -3.34 -10.31
CA SER A 264 -17.15 -3.91 -11.17
C SER A 264 -16.93 -5.39 -11.53
N TRP A 265 -15.73 -5.91 -11.28
CA TRP A 265 -15.36 -7.31 -11.55
C TRP A 265 -15.66 -8.26 -10.40
N LEU A 266 -16.16 -7.76 -9.26
CA LEU A 266 -16.44 -8.60 -8.11
C LEU A 266 -17.75 -9.38 -8.32
N LYS A 267 -17.81 -10.58 -7.75
CA LYS A 267 -19.04 -11.39 -7.70
C LYS A 267 -19.62 -11.36 -6.30
N GLU A 268 -20.93 -11.20 -6.22
CA GLU A 268 -21.65 -11.02 -4.96
C GLU A 268 -21.39 -12.17 -3.99
N ASN A 269 -21.66 -13.41 -4.37
CA ASN A 269 -21.50 -14.59 -3.52
C ASN A 269 -20.03 -14.94 -3.16
N GLU A 270 -19.07 -14.26 -3.77
CA GLU A 270 -17.64 -14.45 -3.56
C GLU A 270 -17.01 -13.26 -2.83
N THR A 271 -17.77 -12.22 -2.46
CA THR A 271 -17.18 -11.02 -1.86
C THR A 271 -17.48 -10.94 -0.37
N GLU A 272 -16.47 -10.53 0.39
CA GLU A 272 -16.62 -10.16 1.79
C GLU A 272 -16.42 -8.66 1.97
N LEU A 273 -17.18 -8.07 2.89
CA LEU A 273 -17.08 -6.67 3.30
C LEU A 273 -16.53 -6.59 4.71
N LEU A 274 -15.57 -5.72 4.95
CA LEU A 274 -15.05 -5.38 6.27
C LEU A 274 -15.21 -3.88 6.49
N ALA A 275 -15.75 -3.49 7.63
CA ALA A 275 -15.88 -2.10 8.04
C ALA A 275 -15.12 -1.87 9.35
N ILE A 276 -14.37 -0.77 9.43
CA ILE A 276 -13.65 -0.35 10.65
C ILE A 276 -13.92 1.13 10.90
N ASP A 277 -14.50 1.47 12.05
CA ASP A 277 -14.71 2.86 12.45
C ASP A 277 -13.52 3.46 13.23
N SER A 278 -13.54 4.78 13.39
CA SER A 278 -12.51 5.53 14.12
C SER A 278 -12.51 5.28 15.64
N VAL A 279 -13.52 4.59 16.18
CA VAL A 279 -13.58 4.18 17.59
C VAL A 279 -12.92 2.80 17.79
N GLY A 280 -12.69 2.07 16.70
CA GLY A 280 -11.99 0.78 16.65
C GLY A 280 -12.93 -0.43 16.54
N THR A 281 -14.24 -0.23 16.37
CA THR A 281 -15.19 -1.31 16.07
C THR A 281 -14.85 -1.90 14.71
N ALA A 282 -14.92 -3.22 14.57
CA ALA A 282 -14.65 -3.90 13.31
C ALA A 282 -15.69 -4.99 13.03
N TYR A 283 -16.40 -4.86 11.91
CA TYR A 283 -17.47 -5.76 11.48
C TYR A 283 -17.17 -6.37 10.11
N LYS A 284 -17.51 -7.64 9.94
CA LYS A 284 -17.36 -8.38 8.69
C LYS A 284 -18.69 -8.92 8.22
N TRP A 285 -18.98 -8.81 6.93
CA TRP A 285 -20.11 -9.45 6.28
C TRP A 285 -19.65 -10.30 5.10
N ASP A 286 -20.47 -11.31 4.79
CA ASP A 286 -20.36 -12.10 3.58
C ASP A 286 -21.54 -11.73 2.69
N PHE A 287 -21.28 -11.34 1.44
CA PHE A 287 -22.35 -11.05 0.50
C PHE A 287 -23.08 -12.33 0.07
N ASN A 288 -24.41 -12.23 -0.02
CA ASN A 288 -25.27 -13.37 -0.33
C ASN A 288 -26.48 -12.92 -1.18
N PRO A 289 -26.54 -13.32 -2.47
CA PRO A 289 -27.64 -12.93 -3.37
C PRO A 289 -29.01 -13.48 -2.93
N MET A 290 -29.05 -14.48 -2.05
CA MET A 290 -30.29 -15.04 -1.52
C MET A 290 -30.81 -14.29 -0.28
N ASN A 291 -30.02 -13.39 0.31
CA ASN A 291 -30.46 -12.52 1.39
C ASN A 291 -30.83 -11.15 0.81
N THR A 292 -32.10 -10.76 0.92
CA THR A 292 -32.64 -9.51 0.35
C THR A 292 -31.85 -8.26 0.76
N VAL A 293 -31.40 -8.19 2.02
CA VAL A 293 -30.67 -7.03 2.56
C VAL A 293 -29.26 -7.00 2.01
N SER A 294 -28.57 -8.15 2.06
CA SER A 294 -27.23 -8.30 1.47
C SER A 294 -27.21 -7.95 -0.01
N HIS A 295 -28.20 -8.45 -0.76
CA HIS A 295 -28.34 -8.18 -2.19
C HIS A 295 -28.62 -6.72 -2.50
N ALA A 296 -29.48 -6.07 -1.73
CA ALA A 296 -29.73 -4.63 -1.91
C ALA A 296 -28.49 -3.78 -1.60
N VAL A 297 -27.73 -4.14 -0.55
CA VAL A 297 -26.44 -3.49 -0.24
C VAL A 297 -25.46 -3.69 -1.39
N TRP A 298 -25.34 -4.90 -1.92
CA TRP A 298 -24.51 -5.20 -3.09
C TRP A 298 -24.89 -4.31 -4.29
N LEU A 299 -26.17 -4.31 -4.68
CA LEU A 299 -26.66 -3.50 -5.79
C LEU A 299 -26.39 -2.00 -5.60
N ALA A 300 -26.43 -1.49 -4.37
CA ALA A 300 -26.07 -0.11 -4.07
C ALA A 300 -24.55 0.13 -4.23
N ILE A 301 -23.72 -0.63 -3.51
CA ILE A 301 -22.27 -0.36 -3.43
C ILE A 301 -21.48 -0.88 -4.64
N HIS A 302 -22.03 -1.77 -5.46
CA HIS A 302 -21.42 -2.28 -6.69
C HIS A 302 -22.08 -1.65 -7.93
N ASP A 303 -23.39 -1.83 -8.08
CA ASP A 303 -24.14 -1.43 -9.30
C ASP A 303 -24.71 -0.01 -9.25
N HIS A 304 -24.52 0.71 -8.13
CA HIS A 304 -25.01 2.08 -7.92
C HIS A 304 -26.54 2.22 -7.97
N LYS A 305 -27.26 1.16 -7.62
CA LYS A 305 -28.71 1.11 -7.66
C LYS A 305 -29.32 1.63 -6.36
N GLU A 306 -30.17 2.64 -6.47
CA GLU A 306 -30.93 3.17 -5.34
C GLU A 306 -31.92 2.15 -4.77
N THR A 307 -32.11 2.22 -3.46
CA THR A 307 -33.12 1.47 -2.71
C THR A 307 -33.96 2.44 -1.91
N THR A 308 -35.26 2.50 -2.22
CA THR A 308 -36.18 3.47 -1.61
C THR A 308 -36.79 2.95 -0.31
N TYR A 309 -37.42 3.84 0.45
CA TYR A 309 -38.15 3.48 1.66
C TYR A 309 -39.18 2.35 1.41
N LYS A 310 -39.22 1.35 2.31
CA LYS A 310 -40.03 0.12 2.27
C LYS A 310 -39.65 -0.92 1.22
N GLU A 311 -38.70 -0.62 0.33
CA GLU A 311 -38.25 -1.61 -0.66
C GLU A 311 -37.54 -2.78 0.03
N VAL A 312 -36.70 -2.48 1.03
CA VAL A 312 -36.07 -3.46 1.92
C VAL A 312 -36.29 -3.05 3.38
N LEU A 313 -37.27 -3.68 4.02
CA LEU A 313 -37.70 -3.37 5.39
C LEU A 313 -38.15 -4.66 6.10
N ASN A 314 -37.65 -4.89 7.32
CA ASN A 314 -37.97 -6.06 8.15
C ASN A 314 -37.81 -7.40 7.38
N SER A 315 -36.72 -7.53 6.62
CA SER A 315 -36.47 -8.68 5.77
C SER A 315 -35.69 -9.79 6.51
N SER A 316 -35.01 -10.68 5.79
CA SER A 316 -34.09 -11.62 6.44
C SER A 316 -32.85 -10.88 6.95
N PRO A 317 -32.50 -10.93 8.25
CA PRO A 317 -31.37 -10.17 8.79
C PRO A 317 -30.04 -10.52 8.12
N TRP A 318 -29.23 -9.50 7.86
CA TRP A 318 -27.85 -9.61 7.39
C TRP A 318 -26.90 -9.01 8.44
N ASN A 319 -26.83 -9.70 9.58
CA ASN A 319 -26.01 -9.25 10.70
C ASN A 319 -24.50 -9.49 10.45
N PRO A 320 -23.63 -8.55 10.87
CA PRO A 320 -22.19 -8.75 10.79
C PRO A 320 -21.68 -9.82 11.75
N LEU A 321 -20.55 -10.42 11.38
CA LEU A 321 -19.61 -11.00 12.33
C LEU A 321 -18.81 -9.87 12.99
N THR A 322 -18.93 -9.75 14.32
CA THR A 322 -18.13 -8.80 15.10
C THR A 322 -16.71 -9.32 15.31
N LEU A 323 -15.73 -8.63 14.74
CA LEU A 323 -14.31 -8.94 14.90
C LEU A 323 -13.67 -8.13 16.04
N ASN A 324 -14.19 -6.93 16.32
CA ASN A 324 -13.81 -6.12 17.46
C ASN A 324 -14.97 -5.19 17.88
N GLY A 325 -15.09 -4.91 19.18
CA GLY A 325 -16.19 -4.11 19.74
C GLY A 325 -17.42 -4.92 20.12
N ASN A 326 -18.56 -4.25 20.24
CA ASN A 326 -19.86 -4.88 20.55
C ASN A 326 -20.59 -5.28 19.27
N ALA A 327 -21.44 -6.30 19.32
CA ALA A 327 -22.32 -6.63 18.19
C ALA A 327 -23.52 -5.68 18.10
N PRO A 328 -24.14 -5.50 16.92
CA PRO A 328 -25.37 -4.73 16.79
C PRO A 328 -26.44 -5.22 17.76
N SER A 329 -27.12 -4.28 18.42
CA SER A 329 -28.12 -4.63 19.45
C SER A 329 -29.49 -5.02 18.86
N ARG A 330 -29.68 -4.81 17.55
CA ARG A 330 -30.88 -5.12 16.79
C ARG A 330 -30.54 -5.84 15.47
N PRO A 331 -31.47 -6.63 14.92
CA PRO A 331 -31.30 -7.26 13.62
C PRO A 331 -31.08 -6.22 12.53
N GLN A 332 -30.07 -6.39 11.69
CA GLN A 332 -29.79 -5.53 10.55
C GLN A 332 -30.54 -6.08 9.35
N ASP A 333 -31.84 -5.79 9.27
CA ASP A 333 -32.78 -6.42 8.33
C ASP A 333 -33.48 -5.44 7.37
N SER A 334 -32.99 -4.21 7.35
CA SER A 334 -33.57 -3.06 6.69
C SER A 334 -32.47 -2.24 6.00
N PHE A 335 -32.71 -1.78 4.77
CA PHE A 335 -31.70 -1.07 3.96
C PHE A 335 -32.29 0.05 3.10
N MET A 336 -31.58 1.18 3.03
CA MET A 336 -31.86 2.28 2.11
C MET A 336 -30.58 2.82 1.47
N TYR A 337 -30.69 3.21 0.21
CA TYR A 337 -29.70 4.03 -0.48
C TYR A 337 -30.44 5.00 -1.40
N ARG A 338 -30.53 6.29 -1.00
CA ARG A 338 -31.36 7.30 -1.68
C ARG A 338 -30.92 8.71 -1.33
N GLU A 339 -31.37 9.69 -2.11
CA GLU A 339 -31.17 11.10 -1.81
C GLU A 339 -31.92 11.53 -0.54
N GLN A 340 -31.20 12.14 0.40
CA GLN A 340 -31.75 12.82 1.56
C GLN A 340 -30.97 14.13 1.79
N ASN A 341 -31.69 15.26 1.85
CA ASN A 341 -31.10 16.60 2.02
C ASN A 341 -29.95 16.92 1.04
N GLY A 342 -30.08 16.52 -0.23
CA GLY A 342 -29.12 16.81 -1.30
C GLY A 342 -27.91 15.88 -1.35
N VAL A 343 -27.85 14.85 -0.50
CA VAL A 343 -26.80 13.82 -0.53
C VAL A 343 -27.44 12.43 -0.63
N LYS A 344 -27.02 11.62 -1.60
CA LYS A 344 -27.35 10.19 -1.60
C LYS A 344 -26.64 9.51 -0.46
N SER A 345 -27.44 8.98 0.45
CA SER A 345 -27.02 8.46 1.75
C SER A 345 -27.39 6.99 1.84
N LEU A 346 -26.63 6.23 2.62
CA LEU A 346 -26.78 4.79 2.77
C LEU A 346 -27.06 4.46 4.24
N LEU A 347 -28.04 3.59 4.49
CA LEU A 347 -28.42 3.12 5.83
C LEU A 347 -28.69 1.62 5.83
N LEU A 348 -28.02 0.90 6.74
CA LEU A 348 -28.27 -0.49 7.11
C LEU A 348 -28.62 -0.54 8.60
N ASP A 349 -29.86 -0.91 8.91
CA ASP A 349 -30.47 -0.84 10.25
C ASP A 349 -31.54 -1.93 10.46
N ASP A 350 -32.38 -1.75 11.49
CA ASP A 350 -33.52 -2.61 11.80
C ASP A 350 -34.88 -2.10 11.29
N ASP A 351 -35.10 -0.79 11.11
CA ASP A 351 -36.45 -0.27 10.79
C ASP A 351 -36.53 0.86 9.76
N ASN A 352 -35.47 1.11 8.97
CA ASN A 352 -35.30 2.27 8.08
C ASN A 352 -35.26 3.63 8.82
N CYS A 353 -34.73 3.70 10.05
CA CYS A 353 -34.34 4.91 10.78
C CYS A 353 -32.95 4.75 11.45
N ASP A 354 -32.06 5.75 11.31
CA ASP A 354 -30.62 5.70 11.67
C ASP A 354 -30.20 5.07 13.02
N CYS A 355 -31.09 5.05 14.00
CA CYS A 355 -30.74 4.55 15.32
C CYS A 355 -30.37 3.07 15.26
N ILE A 356 -29.33 2.68 16.01
CA ILE A 356 -28.95 1.26 16.13
C ILE A 356 -28.56 0.66 14.76
N SER A 357 -28.13 1.52 13.83
CA SER A 357 -27.58 1.11 12.55
C SER A 357 -26.22 0.44 12.72
N SER A 358 -25.86 -0.36 11.72
CA SER A 358 -24.51 -0.93 11.57
C SER A 358 -23.71 -0.27 10.46
N LEU A 359 -24.38 0.43 9.53
CA LEU A 359 -23.78 1.35 8.58
C LEU A 359 -24.74 2.52 8.35
N SER A 360 -24.29 3.76 8.61
CA SER A 360 -25.00 4.97 8.21
C SER A 360 -24.00 6.00 7.66
N LEU A 361 -24.15 6.33 6.37
CA LEU A 361 -23.21 7.15 5.59
C LEU A 361 -23.96 8.30 4.90
N GLY A 362 -23.43 9.52 4.99
CA GLY A 362 -24.01 10.71 4.34
C GLY A 362 -24.83 11.54 5.31
N HIS A 363 -26.12 11.71 5.01
CA HIS A 363 -27.11 12.39 5.85
C HIS A 363 -28.04 11.35 6.51
N GLY A 364 -28.49 11.64 7.72
CA GLY A 364 -29.37 10.75 8.45
C GLY A 364 -30.77 10.59 7.82
N MET A 365 -31.26 9.35 7.79
CA MET A 365 -32.55 8.96 7.20
C MET A 365 -33.48 8.34 8.24
N CYS A 366 -34.79 8.60 8.07
CA CYS A 366 -35.85 7.90 8.79
C CYS A 366 -37.14 7.84 7.97
N LEU A 367 -37.61 6.63 7.72
CA LEU A 367 -38.75 6.31 6.86
C LEU A 367 -38.59 6.95 5.47
N ALA A 368 -39.57 7.73 5.02
CA ALA A 368 -39.52 8.43 3.74
C ALA A 368 -38.75 9.77 3.78
N GLY A 369 -38.21 10.20 4.92
CA GLY A 369 -37.55 11.49 5.08
C GLY A 369 -36.44 11.46 6.12
N HIS A 370 -36.40 12.50 6.95
CA HIS A 370 -35.48 12.67 8.08
C HIS A 370 -36.26 12.96 9.36
N SER A 371 -35.71 12.60 10.51
CA SER A 371 -36.27 12.92 11.82
C SER A 371 -35.18 13.37 12.79
N THR A 372 -35.38 14.54 13.41
CA THR A 372 -34.48 15.08 14.44
C THR A 372 -34.45 14.26 15.74
N ALA A 373 -35.35 13.27 15.87
CA ALA A 373 -35.32 12.33 16.99
C ALA A 373 -34.26 11.23 16.80
N HIS A 374 -33.82 10.98 15.57
CA HIS A 374 -32.93 9.89 15.20
C HIS A 374 -31.55 10.38 14.70
N SER A 375 -31.48 11.60 14.15
CA SER A 375 -30.22 12.20 13.70
C SER A 375 -30.33 13.71 13.52
N LYS A 376 -29.23 14.45 13.43
CA LYS A 376 -29.26 15.92 13.30
C LYS A 376 -29.56 16.38 11.86
N ALA A 377 -30.27 17.50 11.74
CA ALA A 377 -30.60 18.08 10.43
C ALA A 377 -29.39 18.82 9.81
N ASN A 378 -29.15 18.61 8.52
CA ASN A 378 -28.04 19.22 7.75
C ASN A 378 -26.64 18.95 8.33
N GLU A 379 -26.47 17.80 8.99
CA GLU A 379 -25.18 17.31 9.46
C GLU A 379 -24.82 16.06 8.66
N PHE A 380 -23.61 16.03 8.11
CA PHE A 380 -23.17 15.00 7.16
C PHE A 380 -21.88 14.35 7.65
N GLY A 381 -21.71 13.06 7.40
CA GLY A 381 -20.53 12.31 7.77
C GLY A 381 -20.82 10.81 7.79
N VAL A 382 -20.37 10.14 8.84
CA VAL A 382 -20.68 8.73 9.11
C VAL A 382 -21.08 8.56 10.56
N ASP A 383 -21.81 7.49 10.85
CA ASP A 383 -22.05 7.06 12.23
C ASP A 383 -21.02 5.99 12.66
N ALA A 384 -20.91 5.75 13.96
CA ALA A 384 -20.16 4.61 14.48
C ALA A 384 -20.83 3.29 14.09
N LEU A 385 -20.04 2.23 13.87
CA LEU A 385 -20.60 0.90 13.51
C LEU A 385 -21.47 0.32 14.64
N TYR A 386 -21.18 0.70 15.88
CA TYR A 386 -22.00 0.37 17.03
C TYR A 386 -22.64 1.67 17.58
N ASP A 387 -23.81 2.05 17.05
CA ASP A 387 -24.58 3.14 17.62
C ASP A 387 -25.54 2.64 18.71
N SER A 388 -25.13 2.76 19.98
CA SER A 388 -26.05 2.54 21.11
C SER A 388 -26.94 3.76 21.41
N GLY A 389 -26.70 4.88 20.73
CA GLY A 389 -27.51 6.09 20.77
C GLY A 389 -28.33 6.24 19.49
N CYS A 390 -28.83 7.45 19.29
CA CYS A 390 -29.49 7.89 18.07
C CYS A 390 -28.72 9.11 17.57
N HIS A 391 -27.46 8.89 17.17
CA HIS A 391 -26.57 9.98 16.77
C HIS A 391 -26.74 10.28 15.28
N GLY A 392 -26.74 9.22 14.46
CA GLY A 392 -26.72 9.30 13.02
C GLY A 392 -25.39 9.86 12.49
N PRO A 393 -25.31 10.08 11.16
CA PRO A 393 -24.10 10.57 10.52
C PRO A 393 -23.63 11.92 11.05
N VAL A 394 -22.37 11.99 11.51
CA VAL A 394 -21.75 13.22 11.99
C VAL A 394 -20.28 13.32 11.54
N PRO A 395 -19.71 14.53 11.42
CA PRO A 395 -18.32 14.69 11.00
C PRO A 395 -17.31 14.10 11.97
N THR A 396 -17.67 13.89 13.24
CA THR A 396 -16.72 13.49 14.30
C THR A 396 -16.32 12.03 14.27
N PHE A 397 -17.02 11.19 13.51
CA PHE A 397 -16.64 9.79 13.31
C PHE A 397 -15.98 9.61 11.94
N GLY A 398 -15.14 8.59 11.85
CA GLY A 398 -14.54 8.13 10.62
C GLY A 398 -14.85 6.66 10.39
N LEU A 399 -14.81 6.23 9.14
CA LEU A 399 -15.10 4.86 8.74
C LEU A 399 -14.24 4.50 7.53
N THR A 400 -13.78 3.25 7.48
CA THR A 400 -13.15 2.66 6.29
C THR A 400 -13.82 1.34 5.95
N LEU A 401 -14.19 1.17 4.68
CA LEU A 401 -14.68 -0.09 4.14
C LEU A 401 -13.61 -0.74 3.29
N TYR A 402 -13.45 -2.04 3.50
CA TYR A 402 -12.56 -2.91 2.79
C TYR A 402 -13.37 -4.04 2.13
N TYR A 403 -12.87 -4.53 1.01
CA TYR A 403 -13.39 -5.74 0.39
C TYR A 403 -12.28 -6.78 0.25
N ARG A 404 -12.69 -8.04 0.10
CA ARG A 404 -11.84 -9.07 -0.52
C ARG A 404 -12.73 -10.04 -1.29
N SER A 405 -12.19 -10.54 -2.40
CA SER A 405 -12.81 -11.67 -3.09
C SER A 405 -12.31 -12.96 -2.45
N ARG A 406 -13.23 -13.88 -2.18
CA ARG A 406 -13.00 -15.29 -1.96
C ARG A 406 -12.57 -15.90 -3.29
N LEU A 407 -11.34 -15.61 -3.70
CA LEU A 407 -10.61 -16.61 -4.48
C LEU A 407 -10.66 -17.89 -3.66
N ALA A 408 -11.08 -18.99 -4.29
CA ALA A 408 -11.36 -20.25 -3.61
C ALA A 408 -10.25 -20.52 -2.59
N ASP A 409 -10.58 -20.81 -1.32
CA ASP A 409 -9.56 -21.01 -0.29
C ASP A 409 -8.60 -22.12 -0.76
N LEU A 410 -7.47 -21.71 -1.32
CA LEU A 410 -6.59 -22.61 -2.08
C LEU A 410 -5.97 -23.65 -1.15
N HIS A 411 -5.93 -23.37 0.16
CA HIS A 411 -5.52 -24.32 1.17
C HIS A 411 -6.39 -25.59 1.16
N SER A 412 -7.68 -25.46 0.82
CA SER A 412 -8.60 -26.61 0.73
C SER A 412 -8.28 -27.55 -0.43
N PHE A 413 -7.49 -27.12 -1.43
CA PHE A 413 -7.08 -27.93 -2.60
C PHE A 413 -5.65 -28.50 -2.49
N GLY A 414 -5.03 -28.35 -1.31
CA GLY A 414 -3.74 -28.95 -0.97
C GLY A 414 -2.54 -28.19 -1.55
N GLY A 415 -1.72 -27.59 -0.68
CA GLY A 415 -0.47 -26.93 -1.03
C GLY A 415 -0.43 -25.44 -0.71
N LYS A 416 0.77 -24.86 -0.77
CA LYS A 416 1.00 -23.42 -0.81
C LYS A 416 0.91 -22.98 -2.27
N TRP A 417 -0.18 -22.34 -2.68
CA TRP A 417 -0.39 -21.90 -4.06
C TRP A 417 0.01 -20.45 -4.25
N ARG A 418 0.58 -20.11 -5.41
CA ARG A 418 0.86 -18.72 -5.80
C ARG A 418 0.36 -18.44 -7.21
N GLY A 419 -0.32 -17.30 -7.36
CA GLY A 419 -0.76 -16.82 -8.66
C GLY A 419 0.43 -16.42 -9.51
N PHE A 420 0.39 -16.76 -10.79
CA PHE A 420 1.33 -16.25 -11.79
C PHE A 420 0.61 -15.69 -13.02
N TRP A 421 -0.68 -15.96 -13.18
CA TRP A 421 -1.43 -15.44 -14.31
C TRP A 421 -2.90 -15.26 -13.90
N TRP A 422 -3.53 -14.15 -14.24
CA TRP A 422 -4.98 -13.99 -14.05
C TRP A 422 -5.60 -12.98 -15.01
N TRP A 423 -6.89 -13.18 -15.27
CA TRP A 423 -7.79 -12.22 -15.88
C TRP A 423 -9.06 -12.18 -15.04
N ASN A 424 -9.38 -11.01 -14.49
CA ASN A 424 -10.61 -10.87 -13.71
C ASN A 424 -11.83 -10.71 -14.63
N SER A 425 -12.93 -11.35 -14.23
CA SER A 425 -14.23 -11.27 -14.92
C SER A 425 -14.72 -9.82 -15.02
N GLY A 426 -15.17 -9.40 -16.19
CA GLY A 426 -15.71 -8.06 -16.45
C GLY A 426 -14.67 -6.97 -16.76
N VAL A 427 -13.38 -7.31 -16.85
CA VAL A 427 -12.33 -6.38 -17.27
C VAL A 427 -12.50 -6.05 -18.76
N GLN A 428 -12.70 -4.76 -19.09
CA GLN A 428 -12.85 -4.33 -20.48
C GLN A 428 -11.51 -4.00 -21.14
N TRP A 429 -11.34 -4.44 -22.39
CA TRP A 429 -10.10 -4.27 -23.15
C TRP A 429 -9.67 -2.80 -23.32
N SER A 430 -10.60 -1.84 -23.31
CA SER A 430 -10.27 -0.41 -23.41
C SER A 430 -9.45 0.11 -22.23
N GLU A 431 -9.53 -0.52 -21.06
CA GLU A 431 -8.67 -0.19 -19.91
C GLU A 431 -7.23 -0.68 -20.12
N CYS A 432 -7.05 -1.71 -20.97
CA CYS A 432 -5.76 -2.19 -21.40
C CYS A 432 -5.12 -1.33 -22.50
N GLU A 433 -5.83 -0.42 -23.20
CA GLU A 433 -5.23 0.35 -24.31
C GLU A 433 -4.04 1.25 -23.91
N SER A 434 -3.88 1.55 -22.62
CA SER A 434 -2.68 2.24 -22.11
C SER A 434 -1.41 1.37 -22.07
N VAL A 435 -1.57 0.04 -22.20
CA VAL A 435 -0.50 -0.97 -22.26
C VAL A 435 -0.77 -1.85 -23.48
N ASN A 436 0.03 -1.73 -24.56
CA ASN A 436 -0.11 -2.60 -25.74
C ASN A 436 0.11 -4.08 -25.35
N VAL A 437 -0.91 -4.78 -24.86
CA VAL A 437 -0.82 -6.20 -24.57
C VAL A 437 -0.94 -6.96 -25.88
N SER A 438 0.19 -7.41 -26.38
CA SER A 438 0.29 -8.28 -27.55
C SER A 438 0.63 -9.73 -27.19
N ASP A 439 0.75 -10.07 -25.90
CA ASP A 439 1.19 -11.40 -25.48
C ASP A 439 0.70 -11.74 -24.07
N VAL A 440 -0.08 -12.83 -23.94
CA VAL A 440 -0.62 -13.30 -22.65
C VAL A 440 0.43 -13.91 -21.72
N LEU A 441 1.65 -14.12 -22.20
CA LEU A 441 2.80 -14.61 -21.43
C LEU A 441 3.99 -13.64 -21.55
N GLU A 442 3.74 -12.34 -21.76
CA GLU A 442 4.78 -11.32 -22.03
C GLU A 442 5.78 -11.17 -20.88
N LYS A 443 5.28 -11.14 -19.63
CA LYS A 443 6.08 -10.71 -18.48
C LYS A 443 6.75 -11.88 -17.76
N PRO A 444 7.99 -11.74 -17.27
CA PRO A 444 8.56 -12.69 -16.32
C PRO A 444 7.82 -12.63 -14.98
N TYR A 445 7.92 -13.70 -14.20
CA TYR A 445 7.32 -13.78 -12.87
C TYR A 445 7.81 -12.67 -11.94
N GLY A 446 6.90 -11.95 -11.28
CA GLY A 446 7.21 -10.93 -10.26
C GLY A 446 7.03 -9.46 -10.69
N GLU A 447 6.72 -9.20 -11.95
CA GLU A 447 6.40 -7.85 -12.48
C GLU A 447 4.95 -7.35 -12.27
N CYS A 448 4.10 -8.11 -11.58
CA CYS A 448 2.67 -7.87 -11.47
C CYS A 448 2.42 -7.60 -10.00
N SER A 449 1.62 -6.58 -9.73
CA SER A 449 1.07 -6.43 -8.40
C SER A 449 -0.17 -7.29 -8.28
N GLU A 450 -0.36 -7.94 -7.13
CA GLU A 450 -1.63 -8.64 -6.81
C GLU A 450 -2.86 -7.71 -6.89
N ASN A 451 -2.65 -6.39 -7.05
CA ASN A 451 -3.69 -5.38 -7.16
C ASN A 451 -4.13 -5.10 -8.59
N GLU A 452 -3.46 -5.67 -9.60
CA GLU A 452 -3.80 -5.47 -11.00
C GLU A 452 -5.04 -6.30 -11.39
N PRO A 453 -5.97 -5.74 -12.21
CA PRO A 453 -7.17 -6.45 -12.65
C PRO A 453 -6.87 -7.67 -13.54
N PHE A 454 -5.64 -7.76 -14.05
CA PHE A 454 -5.11 -8.88 -14.80
C PHE A 454 -3.60 -8.98 -14.55
N CYS A 455 -3.02 -10.15 -14.80
CA CYS A 455 -1.59 -10.37 -14.82
C CYS A 455 -1.24 -11.42 -15.87
N PHE A 456 -0.29 -11.08 -16.73
CA PHE A 456 0.15 -11.90 -17.85
C PHE A 456 1.60 -12.31 -17.69
N GLN A 457 1.87 -13.08 -16.64
CA GLN A 457 3.21 -13.57 -16.35
C GLN A 457 3.38 -15.04 -16.65
N ARG A 458 4.66 -15.38 -16.80
CA ARG A 458 5.17 -16.73 -16.90
C ARG A 458 5.39 -17.36 -15.51
N LEU A 459 5.56 -18.67 -15.51
CA LEU A 459 6.01 -19.42 -14.36
C LEU A 459 7.42 -18.94 -13.92
N PRO A 460 7.71 -18.98 -12.61
CA PRO A 460 9.04 -18.68 -12.12
C PRO A 460 10.11 -19.58 -12.75
N THR A 461 11.26 -19.00 -13.08
CA THR A 461 12.35 -19.66 -13.81
C THR A 461 13.12 -20.71 -13.01
N TRP A 462 12.88 -20.76 -11.70
CA TRP A 462 13.48 -21.72 -10.77
C TRP A 462 12.65 -22.99 -10.61
N LEU A 463 11.47 -23.06 -11.22
CA LEU A 463 10.64 -24.25 -11.19
C LEU A 463 11.22 -25.34 -12.11
N GLU A 464 11.15 -26.59 -11.65
CA GLU A 464 11.57 -27.76 -12.43
C GLU A 464 10.34 -28.46 -13.02
N GLU A 465 10.40 -28.76 -14.31
CA GLU A 465 9.25 -29.22 -15.11
C GLU A 465 8.49 -30.38 -14.46
N ASP A 466 9.14 -31.54 -14.28
CA ASP A 466 8.47 -32.76 -13.79
C ASP A 466 7.97 -32.68 -12.34
N SER A 467 8.40 -31.65 -11.59
CA SER A 467 7.97 -31.40 -10.21
C SER A 467 6.86 -30.36 -10.11
N THR A 468 6.62 -29.60 -11.17
CA THR A 468 5.72 -28.45 -11.12
C THR A 468 4.26 -28.89 -11.30
N ILE A 469 3.41 -28.35 -10.43
CA ILE A 469 1.97 -28.52 -10.47
C ILE A 469 1.33 -27.16 -10.66
N VAL A 470 0.40 -27.06 -11.60
CA VAL A 470 -0.42 -25.86 -11.82
C VAL A 470 -1.88 -26.13 -11.48
N LEU A 471 -2.54 -25.10 -10.97
CA LEU A 471 -3.95 -25.08 -10.62
C LEU A 471 -4.59 -23.93 -11.37
N ALA A 472 -5.74 -24.18 -11.99
CA ALA A 472 -6.56 -23.14 -12.58
C ALA A 472 -7.88 -23.03 -11.84
N VAL A 473 -8.34 -21.80 -11.64
CA VAL A 473 -9.63 -21.48 -11.03
C VAL A 473 -10.35 -20.50 -11.96
N ASP A 474 -11.52 -20.87 -12.45
CA ASP A 474 -12.36 -19.94 -13.21
C ASP A 474 -13.40 -19.23 -12.34
N SER A 475 -14.03 -18.23 -12.93
CA SER A 475 -15.06 -17.44 -12.30
C SER A 475 -16.39 -18.19 -12.06
N SER A 476 -16.53 -19.43 -12.55
CA SER A 476 -17.64 -20.33 -12.21
C SER A 476 -17.26 -21.31 -11.09
N MET A 477 -16.10 -21.07 -10.44
CA MET A 477 -15.50 -21.89 -9.40
C MET A 477 -15.12 -23.31 -9.84
N ASN A 478 -14.96 -23.59 -11.13
CA ASN A 478 -14.30 -24.83 -11.54
C ASN A 478 -12.82 -24.75 -11.12
N VAL A 479 -12.28 -25.88 -10.65
CA VAL A 479 -10.90 -25.96 -10.15
C VAL A 479 -10.23 -27.18 -10.75
N TYR A 480 -9.30 -26.94 -11.66
CA TYR A 480 -8.56 -27.98 -12.36
C TYR A 480 -7.08 -27.94 -11.99
N ARG A 481 -6.44 -29.11 -11.98
CA ARG A 481 -5.03 -29.25 -11.62
C ARG A 481 -4.29 -30.10 -12.65
N TRP A 482 -3.13 -29.63 -13.11
CA TRP A 482 -2.22 -30.37 -13.96
C TRP A 482 -0.86 -30.53 -13.29
N ARG A 483 -0.18 -31.63 -13.60
CA ARG A 483 1.24 -31.81 -13.30
C ARG A 483 1.99 -31.83 -14.62
N PHE A 484 3.06 -31.04 -14.71
CA PHE A 484 3.92 -31.07 -15.89
C PHE A 484 4.67 -32.40 -15.99
N ASN A 485 4.89 -32.86 -17.23
CA ASN A 485 5.54 -34.13 -17.52
C ASN A 485 6.34 -34.00 -18.82
N SER A 486 7.66 -33.99 -18.71
CA SER A 486 8.62 -33.86 -19.79
C SER A 486 8.55 -34.99 -20.83
N SER A 487 7.93 -36.12 -20.49
CA SER A 487 7.69 -37.25 -21.40
C SER A 487 6.40 -37.13 -22.21
N ASN A 488 5.50 -36.19 -21.88
CA ASN A 488 4.29 -35.90 -22.64
C ASN A 488 4.53 -34.66 -23.52
N SER A 489 4.33 -34.76 -24.83
CA SER A 489 4.62 -33.70 -25.79
C SER A 489 3.79 -32.43 -25.59
N ILE A 490 2.51 -32.58 -25.22
CA ILE A 490 1.59 -31.46 -24.92
C ILE A 490 2.00 -30.76 -23.64
N SER A 491 2.26 -31.52 -22.58
CA SER A 491 2.75 -30.96 -21.31
C SER A 491 4.09 -30.24 -21.48
N LYS A 492 5.02 -30.81 -22.26
CA LYS A 492 6.31 -30.20 -22.57
C LYS A 492 6.17 -28.90 -23.35
N ALA A 493 5.21 -28.83 -24.28
CA ALA A 493 4.93 -27.62 -25.03
C ALA A 493 4.32 -26.52 -24.15
N ALA A 494 3.35 -26.89 -23.30
CA ALA A 494 2.79 -25.99 -22.31
C ALA A 494 3.88 -25.45 -21.34
N TRP A 495 4.80 -26.31 -20.89
CA TRP A 495 5.95 -25.89 -20.10
C TRP A 495 6.83 -24.89 -20.86
N ASN A 496 7.16 -25.19 -22.11
CA ASN A 496 7.97 -24.31 -22.95
C ASN A 496 7.31 -22.93 -23.15
N ALA A 497 5.97 -22.87 -23.27
CA ALA A 497 5.23 -21.61 -23.33
C ALA A 497 5.23 -20.90 -21.96
N PHE A 498 4.64 -21.52 -20.94
CA PHE A 498 4.43 -20.92 -19.62
C PHE A 498 5.72 -20.58 -18.87
N HIS A 499 6.80 -21.34 -19.06
CA HIS A 499 8.07 -21.12 -18.36
C HIS A 499 9.13 -20.47 -19.26
N SER A 500 9.28 -20.96 -20.49
CA SER A 500 10.43 -20.61 -21.34
C SER A 500 10.12 -19.58 -22.42
N HIS A 501 8.88 -19.07 -22.48
CA HIS A 501 8.42 -18.10 -23.48
C HIS A 501 8.64 -18.56 -24.93
N LYS A 502 8.47 -19.85 -25.21
CA LYS A 502 8.69 -20.43 -26.54
C LYS A 502 7.37 -20.73 -27.23
N GLU A 503 7.18 -20.09 -28.38
CA GLU A 503 6.06 -20.33 -29.28
C GLU A 503 6.06 -21.76 -29.84
N THR A 504 4.86 -22.29 -30.05
CA THR A 504 4.64 -23.55 -30.77
C THR A 504 4.62 -23.30 -32.27
N ALA A 505 5.11 -24.26 -33.07
CA ALA A 505 4.87 -24.17 -34.51
C ALA A 505 3.39 -24.43 -34.81
N VAL A 506 2.77 -23.59 -35.65
CA VAL A 506 1.35 -23.68 -36.00
C VAL A 506 1.02 -25.09 -36.51
N GLY A 507 0.03 -25.74 -35.89
CA GLY A 507 -0.46 -27.08 -36.26
C GLY A 507 0.51 -28.23 -35.97
N SER A 508 1.57 -28.02 -35.18
CA SER A 508 2.58 -29.06 -34.90
C SER A 508 2.22 -30.01 -33.75
N LEU A 509 1.27 -29.63 -32.89
CA LEU A 509 0.88 -30.35 -31.69
C LEU A 509 -0.65 -30.51 -31.67
N VAL A 510 -1.12 -31.43 -32.51
CA VAL A 510 -2.53 -31.81 -32.66
C VAL A 510 -2.66 -33.32 -32.45
N ASP A 511 -3.74 -33.78 -31.80
CA ASP A 511 -4.08 -35.20 -31.60
C ASP A 511 -2.92 -36.03 -30.99
N GLN A 512 -2.24 -35.49 -29.99
CA GLN A 512 -1.08 -36.13 -29.34
C GLN A 512 -1.51 -37.04 -28.17
N GLN A 513 -0.58 -37.36 -27.26
CA GLN A 513 -0.95 -38.02 -26.01
C GLN A 513 -1.63 -36.99 -25.09
N PRO A 514 -2.86 -37.23 -24.61
CA PRO A 514 -3.60 -36.26 -23.80
C PRO A 514 -2.88 -35.84 -22.51
N TRP A 515 -2.97 -34.56 -22.18
CA TRP A 515 -2.55 -33.97 -20.92
C TRP A 515 -3.76 -33.42 -20.15
N ASN A 516 -4.64 -34.34 -19.76
CA ASN A 516 -5.90 -34.02 -19.09
C ASN A 516 -5.72 -33.53 -17.64
N PRO A 517 -6.55 -32.59 -17.16
CA PRO A 517 -6.55 -32.15 -15.77
C PRO A 517 -7.07 -33.22 -14.81
N SER A 518 -6.58 -33.15 -13.57
CA SER A 518 -7.33 -33.63 -12.40
C SER A 518 -8.36 -32.58 -12.01
N VAL A 519 -9.65 -32.92 -12.06
CA VAL A 519 -10.74 -32.04 -11.63
C VAL A 519 -10.85 -32.11 -10.11
N LEU A 520 -10.68 -30.97 -9.44
CA LEU A 520 -10.84 -30.84 -7.99
C LEU A 520 -12.22 -30.25 -7.62
N ASN A 521 -12.76 -29.38 -8.46
CA ASN A 521 -14.13 -28.88 -8.38
C ASN A 521 -14.69 -28.64 -9.79
N GLY A 522 -15.98 -28.90 -10.01
CA GLY A 522 -16.61 -28.80 -11.32
C GLY A 522 -16.82 -30.15 -12.02
N LYS A 523 -16.95 -30.11 -13.36
CA LYS A 523 -17.15 -31.30 -14.21
C LYS A 523 -15.86 -31.64 -14.95
N SER A 524 -15.76 -32.88 -15.46
CA SER A 524 -14.65 -33.26 -16.33
C SER A 524 -14.78 -32.65 -17.73
N PRO A 525 -13.65 -32.31 -18.38
CA PRO A 525 -13.63 -31.95 -19.79
C PRO A 525 -14.33 -33.02 -20.64
N ILE A 526 -15.04 -32.58 -21.69
CA ILE A 526 -15.77 -33.48 -22.59
C ILE A 526 -14.82 -34.13 -23.61
N ALA A 527 -13.81 -33.39 -24.04
CA ALA A 527 -12.81 -33.83 -25.00
C ALA A 527 -11.44 -34.03 -24.33
N ASP A 528 -10.62 -34.87 -24.95
CA ASP A 528 -9.24 -35.07 -24.54
C ASP A 528 -8.43 -33.79 -24.80
N GLN A 529 -7.57 -33.42 -23.87
CA GLN A 529 -6.73 -32.22 -23.97
C GLN A 529 -5.38 -32.61 -24.56
N ASP A 530 -5.39 -32.93 -25.85
CA ASP A 530 -4.27 -33.51 -26.60
C ASP A 530 -3.74 -32.63 -27.73
N SER A 531 -4.19 -31.38 -27.78
CA SER A 531 -3.75 -30.33 -28.69
C SER A 531 -3.36 -29.07 -27.91
N PHE A 532 -2.25 -28.44 -28.28
CA PHE A 532 -1.76 -27.23 -27.60
C PHE A 532 -1.12 -26.23 -28.56
N SER A 533 -1.44 -24.95 -28.37
CA SER A 533 -0.88 -23.84 -29.13
C SER A 533 -0.52 -22.65 -28.24
N TYR A 534 0.65 -22.07 -28.48
CA TYR A 534 1.04 -20.73 -28.07
C TYR A 534 1.63 -20.02 -29.29
N ILE A 535 0.83 -19.18 -29.96
CA ILE A 535 1.15 -18.58 -31.26
C ILE A 535 0.62 -17.15 -31.34
N ASP A 536 1.26 -16.32 -32.17
CA ASP A 536 0.68 -15.04 -32.61
C ASP A 536 -0.41 -15.29 -33.67
N ARG A 537 -1.64 -14.85 -33.36
CA ARG A 537 -2.70 -14.67 -34.36
C ARG A 537 -3.29 -13.29 -34.24
N ASN A 538 -3.36 -12.58 -35.37
CA ASN A 538 -3.99 -11.27 -35.46
C ASN A 538 -3.37 -10.20 -34.52
N GLY A 539 -2.08 -10.33 -34.22
CA GLY A 539 -1.33 -9.34 -33.44
C GLY A 539 -1.40 -9.55 -31.93
N VAL A 540 -1.90 -10.71 -31.47
CA VAL A 540 -1.82 -11.12 -30.08
C VAL A 540 -1.36 -12.57 -30.00
N LYS A 541 -0.41 -12.84 -29.08
CA LYS A 541 0.01 -14.18 -28.73
C LYS A 541 -0.90 -14.73 -27.64
N SER A 542 -1.58 -15.82 -27.99
CA SER A 542 -2.64 -16.43 -27.19
C SER A 542 -2.26 -17.88 -26.85
N VAL A 543 -2.86 -18.46 -25.81
CA VAL A 543 -2.63 -19.87 -25.42
C VAL A 543 -3.93 -20.65 -25.54
N LEU A 544 -3.83 -21.87 -26.08
CA LEU A 544 -4.94 -22.82 -26.19
C LEU A 544 -4.48 -24.24 -25.81
N LEU A 545 -5.27 -24.90 -24.97
CA LEU A 545 -5.21 -26.33 -24.66
C LEU A 545 -6.61 -26.92 -24.85
N ASP A 546 -6.73 -27.84 -25.80
CA ASP A 546 -8.00 -28.42 -26.29
C ASP A 546 -7.76 -29.79 -26.97
N ASP A 547 -8.71 -30.25 -27.79
CA ASP A 547 -8.62 -31.48 -28.57
C ASP A 547 -8.11 -31.29 -30.02
N ASP A 548 -8.32 -30.15 -30.67
CA ASP A 548 -7.99 -29.99 -32.10
C ASP A 548 -7.30 -28.66 -32.51
N ASN A 549 -6.81 -27.87 -31.55
CA ASN A 549 -6.34 -26.48 -31.70
C ASN A 549 -7.43 -25.55 -32.28
N CYS A 550 -8.67 -25.79 -31.89
CA CYS A 550 -9.84 -25.00 -32.14
C CYS A 550 -10.57 -24.73 -30.79
N ASP A 551 -10.96 -23.47 -30.57
CA ASP A 551 -11.56 -22.86 -29.37
C ASP A 551 -12.77 -23.56 -28.71
N CYS A 552 -13.21 -24.71 -29.19
CA CYS A 552 -14.35 -25.46 -28.66
C CYS A 552 -13.85 -26.53 -27.69
N LEU A 553 -14.54 -26.72 -26.55
CA LEU A 553 -14.21 -27.77 -25.56
C LEU A 553 -12.80 -27.65 -24.96
N SER A 554 -12.22 -26.45 -24.99
CA SER A 554 -10.92 -26.16 -24.40
C SER A 554 -10.97 -26.22 -22.86
N THR A 555 -9.82 -26.43 -22.25
CA THR A 555 -9.67 -26.30 -20.78
C THR A 555 -8.78 -25.15 -20.38
N ILE A 556 -7.96 -24.63 -21.28
CA ILE A 556 -7.23 -23.38 -21.10
C ILE A 556 -7.30 -22.62 -22.40
N GLN A 557 -8.03 -21.50 -22.41
CA GLN A 557 -8.03 -20.56 -23.52
C GLN A 557 -7.77 -19.15 -23.01
N LEU A 558 -6.61 -18.61 -23.37
CA LEU A 558 -6.15 -17.29 -22.94
C LEU A 558 -6.15 -16.35 -24.14
N GLU A 559 -7.06 -15.38 -24.12
CA GLU A 559 -7.22 -14.23 -25.02
C GLU A 559 -8.05 -14.44 -26.31
N ALA A 560 -7.43 -14.74 -27.46
CA ALA A 560 -8.12 -14.74 -28.76
C ALA A 560 -8.52 -16.13 -29.27
N THR A 561 -9.37 -16.11 -30.30
CA THR A 561 -9.86 -17.29 -31.02
C THR A 561 -8.82 -17.84 -32.02
N PHE A 562 -8.68 -19.16 -32.07
CA PHE A 562 -7.81 -19.97 -32.92
C PHE A 562 -8.55 -20.65 -34.09
N CYS A 563 -9.88 -20.74 -34.08
CA CYS A 563 -10.60 -21.47 -35.14
C CYS A 563 -10.81 -20.71 -36.45
N SER A 564 -10.90 -19.37 -36.41
CA SER A 564 -11.37 -18.61 -37.58
C SER A 564 -10.25 -17.78 -38.24
N ASN A 565 -10.29 -17.72 -39.58
CA ASN A 565 -9.41 -16.83 -40.37
C ASN A 565 -9.89 -15.36 -40.37
N SER A 566 -10.99 -15.06 -39.67
CA SER A 566 -11.59 -13.73 -39.57
C SER A 566 -11.53 -13.27 -38.12
N PHE A 567 -10.64 -12.33 -37.83
CA PHE A 567 -10.54 -11.73 -36.51
C PHE A 567 -11.88 -11.13 -36.05
N ASP A 568 -12.48 -11.69 -34.99
CA ASP A 568 -13.61 -11.07 -34.29
C ASP A 568 -13.07 -10.24 -33.12
N LEU A 569 -13.19 -8.92 -33.24
CA LEU A 569 -12.81 -7.94 -32.21
C LEU A 569 -13.54 -8.15 -30.88
N HIS A 570 -14.69 -8.84 -30.90
CA HIS A 570 -15.50 -9.12 -29.72
C HIS A 570 -15.19 -10.45 -29.03
N ALA A 571 -14.26 -11.26 -29.58
CA ALA A 571 -13.88 -12.55 -29.04
C ALA A 571 -12.51 -12.48 -28.33
N ARG A 572 -12.38 -11.54 -27.38
CA ARG A 572 -11.21 -11.38 -26.51
C ARG A 572 -11.59 -11.59 -25.06
N GLY A 573 -10.82 -12.39 -24.34
CA GLY A 573 -11.00 -12.60 -22.90
C GLY A 573 -10.47 -13.97 -22.49
N VAL A 574 -11.20 -14.66 -21.62
CA VAL A 574 -10.90 -16.05 -21.28
C VAL A 574 -12.14 -16.90 -21.45
N ASP A 575 -11.95 -18.19 -21.61
CA ASP A 575 -13.05 -19.15 -21.48
C ASP A 575 -13.09 -19.75 -20.06
N LEU A 576 -14.22 -20.35 -19.70
CA LEU A 576 -14.35 -21.16 -18.51
C LEU A 576 -13.59 -22.49 -18.68
N LEU A 577 -13.11 -23.07 -17.59
CA LEU A 577 -12.45 -24.38 -17.61
C LEU A 577 -13.40 -25.50 -18.07
N PHE A 578 -14.71 -25.27 -17.94
CA PHE A 578 -15.75 -26.17 -18.42
C PHE A 578 -16.76 -25.40 -19.26
N ASP A 579 -16.55 -25.35 -20.57
CA ASP A 579 -17.54 -24.87 -21.54
C ASP A 579 -18.03 -25.98 -22.48
N PRO A 580 -19.20 -26.60 -22.19
CA PRO A 580 -19.74 -27.65 -23.03
C PRO A 580 -20.49 -27.15 -24.27
N VAL A 581 -20.69 -25.84 -24.42
CA VAL A 581 -21.45 -25.24 -25.53
C VAL A 581 -20.58 -24.41 -26.48
N CYS A 582 -19.27 -24.36 -26.23
CA CYS A 582 -18.27 -23.69 -27.05
C CYS A 582 -18.58 -22.22 -27.29
N ASN A 583 -18.79 -21.48 -26.21
CA ASN A 583 -18.82 -20.03 -26.29
C ASN A 583 -17.42 -19.52 -26.66
N LEU A 584 -17.39 -18.33 -27.23
CA LEU A 584 -16.14 -17.65 -27.49
C LEU A 584 -15.56 -17.10 -26.17
N PRO A 585 -14.23 -16.91 -26.07
CA PRO A 585 -13.63 -16.16 -24.97
C PRO A 585 -14.35 -14.84 -24.74
N SER A 586 -14.65 -14.57 -23.48
CA SER A 586 -15.45 -13.40 -23.08
C SER A 586 -14.71 -12.59 -22.03
N PRO A 587 -14.77 -11.25 -22.09
CA PRO A 587 -14.27 -10.41 -21.01
C PRO A 587 -15.05 -10.62 -19.72
N ASP A 588 -16.29 -11.11 -19.80
CA ASP A 588 -17.15 -11.39 -18.64
C ASP A 588 -16.72 -12.66 -17.88
N ASN A 589 -15.86 -13.49 -18.46
CA ASN A 589 -15.28 -14.63 -17.76
C ASN A 589 -13.99 -14.22 -17.04
N GLY A 590 -13.69 -14.92 -15.95
CA GLY A 590 -12.42 -14.76 -15.25
C GLY A 590 -11.72 -16.10 -15.07
N LEU A 591 -10.39 -16.07 -15.07
CA LEU A 591 -9.53 -17.24 -14.94
C LEU A 591 -8.24 -16.83 -14.22
N ALA A 592 -7.82 -17.63 -13.24
CA ALA A 592 -6.55 -17.46 -12.54
C ALA A 592 -5.77 -18.77 -12.54
N LEU A 593 -4.48 -18.68 -12.87
CA LEU A 593 -3.53 -19.78 -12.83
C LEU A 593 -2.55 -19.59 -11.67
N TYR A 594 -2.35 -20.68 -10.95
CA TYR A 594 -1.47 -20.78 -9.81
C TYR A 594 -0.46 -21.90 -10.03
N PHE A 595 0.71 -21.78 -9.43
CA PHE A 595 1.63 -22.90 -9.28
C PHE A 595 1.74 -23.31 -7.82
N GLN A 596 1.97 -24.59 -7.58
CA GLN A 596 2.27 -25.07 -6.25
C GLN A 596 3.70 -24.69 -5.91
N VAL A 597 3.90 -23.92 -4.85
CA VAL A 597 5.22 -23.66 -4.30
C VAL A 597 5.75 -25.01 -3.82
N PRO A 598 6.89 -25.48 -4.35
CA PRO A 598 7.53 -26.67 -3.83
C PRO A 598 7.72 -26.50 -2.31
N GLU A 599 7.48 -27.56 -1.53
CA GLU A 599 7.90 -27.59 -0.12
C GLU A 599 9.43 -27.68 -0.07
N GLU A 600 10.11 -26.64 -0.52
CA GLU A 600 11.52 -26.43 -0.22
C GLU A 600 11.56 -25.81 1.16
N SER A 601 11.80 -26.66 2.15
CA SER A 601 12.21 -26.17 3.45
C SER A 601 13.43 -25.28 3.26
N LEU A 602 13.46 -24.12 3.92
CA LEU A 602 14.67 -23.29 3.99
C LEU A 602 15.90 -24.07 4.44
N THR A 603 15.70 -25.27 5.00
CA THR A 603 16.77 -26.21 5.31
C THR A 603 16.82 -27.40 4.37
N PHE A 604 17.99 -27.79 3.88
CA PHE A 604 18.15 -29.07 3.18
C PHE A 604 19.36 -29.84 3.72
N GLU A 605 19.30 -31.17 3.67
CA GLU A 605 20.45 -32.04 4.00
C GLU A 605 21.15 -32.48 2.73
N GLY A 606 22.44 -32.16 2.63
CA GLY A 606 23.24 -32.48 1.45
C GLY A 606 24.68 -32.03 1.63
N TYR A 607 25.58 -32.56 0.81
CA TYR A 607 27.01 -32.20 0.87
C TYR A 607 27.66 -32.37 2.26
N GLY A 608 27.13 -33.30 3.07
CA GLY A 608 27.62 -33.62 4.41
C GLY A 608 27.13 -32.72 5.55
N PHE A 609 26.22 -31.78 5.28
CA PHE A 609 25.66 -30.86 6.29
C PHE A 609 24.15 -30.71 6.13
N ARG A 610 23.51 -30.16 7.17
CA ARG A 610 22.20 -29.53 7.06
C ARG A 610 22.42 -28.04 6.82
N TRP A 611 21.97 -27.55 5.69
CA TRP A 611 22.08 -26.15 5.27
C TRP A 611 20.80 -25.40 5.60
N THR A 612 20.90 -24.08 5.77
CA THR A 612 19.76 -23.17 5.90
C THR A 612 19.98 -21.99 4.95
N ALA A 613 19.04 -21.75 4.04
CA ALA A 613 19.05 -20.61 3.14
C ALA A 613 18.82 -19.31 3.92
N PHE A 614 19.61 -18.30 3.61
CA PHE A 614 19.49 -16.96 4.20
C PHE A 614 19.60 -15.84 3.14
N TRP A 615 19.85 -16.20 1.87
CA TRP A 615 20.00 -15.27 0.76
C TRP A 615 19.63 -15.99 -0.54
N TRP A 616 18.81 -15.36 -1.40
CA TRP A 616 18.51 -15.85 -2.74
C TRP A 616 18.00 -14.72 -3.65
N TRP A 617 18.29 -14.84 -4.94
CA TRP A 617 17.83 -13.95 -6.00
C TRP A 617 17.47 -14.76 -7.24
N PRO A 618 16.31 -14.51 -7.90
CA PRO A 618 15.94 -15.22 -9.11
C PRO A 618 16.76 -14.76 -10.33
N LYS A 619 17.04 -15.68 -11.27
CA LYS A 619 17.84 -15.46 -12.48
C LYS A 619 17.42 -14.23 -13.29
N ASP A 620 16.10 -14.04 -13.42
CA ASP A 620 15.49 -13.00 -14.26
C ASP A 620 14.78 -11.92 -13.44
N GLY A 621 15.09 -11.82 -12.14
CA GLY A 621 14.55 -10.75 -11.30
C GLY A 621 15.06 -9.38 -11.78
N GLN A 622 14.17 -8.40 -11.85
CA GLN A 622 14.58 -7.00 -11.89
C GLN A 622 14.92 -6.53 -10.49
N TRP A 623 16.06 -5.85 -10.30
CA TRP A 623 16.49 -5.36 -8.99
C TRP A 623 15.35 -4.54 -8.33
N PRO A 624 14.94 -4.83 -7.08
CA PRO A 624 13.74 -4.21 -6.54
C PRO A 624 13.98 -2.72 -6.27
N ASN A 625 13.10 -1.86 -6.77
CA ASN A 625 13.25 -0.38 -6.72
C ASN A 625 13.45 0.22 -5.31
N LYS A 626 13.13 -0.54 -4.25
CA LYS A 626 13.24 -0.10 -2.84
C LYS A 626 14.41 -0.75 -2.09
N VAL A 627 15.08 -1.75 -2.67
CA VAL A 627 16.20 -2.42 -2.01
C VAL A 627 17.47 -1.63 -2.27
N THR A 628 18.11 -1.21 -1.18
CA THR A 628 19.37 -0.46 -1.20
C THR A 628 20.52 -1.23 -0.56
N ASP A 629 20.33 -2.50 -0.17
CA ASP A 629 21.33 -3.30 0.53
C ASP A 629 21.16 -4.82 0.30
N VAL A 630 22.19 -5.49 -0.23
CA VAL A 630 22.20 -6.95 -0.47
C VAL A 630 22.20 -7.79 0.82
N LEU A 631 22.34 -7.17 2.00
CA LEU A 631 22.27 -7.79 3.33
C LEU A 631 21.27 -7.06 4.25
N GLU A 632 20.23 -6.43 3.67
CA GLU A 632 19.21 -5.63 4.35
C GLU A 632 18.57 -6.37 5.55
N LYS A 633 18.11 -7.60 5.31
CA LYS A 633 17.29 -8.35 6.27
C LYS A 633 18.17 -8.98 7.36
N ALA A 634 17.71 -8.92 8.60
CA ALA A 634 18.30 -9.73 9.68
C ALA A 634 17.99 -11.22 9.44
N HIS A 635 18.76 -12.12 10.06
CA HIS A 635 18.47 -13.55 10.03
C HIS A 635 17.02 -13.85 10.47
N GLU A 636 16.37 -14.85 9.87
CA GLU A 636 14.97 -15.27 10.07
C GLU A 636 13.89 -14.26 9.60
N GLN A 637 14.25 -13.11 9.04
CA GLN A 637 13.28 -12.21 8.40
C GLN A 637 12.88 -12.64 6.99
N CYS A 638 13.61 -13.60 6.43
CA CYS A 638 13.26 -14.19 5.15
C CYS A 638 12.27 -15.32 5.37
N GLN A 639 11.14 -15.24 4.67
CA GLN A 639 10.14 -16.29 4.68
C GLN A 639 10.40 -17.23 3.51
N GLU A 640 10.02 -18.51 3.66
CA GLU A 640 10.03 -19.46 2.53
C GLU A 640 9.15 -18.97 1.37
N THR A 641 8.24 -18.03 1.67
CA THR A 641 7.37 -17.39 0.72
C THR A 641 8.01 -16.20 -0.03
N ASP A 642 9.19 -15.72 0.34
CA ASP A 642 9.78 -14.55 -0.33
C ASP A 642 10.32 -14.91 -1.72
N VAL A 643 10.01 -14.08 -2.74
CA VAL A 643 10.51 -14.26 -4.13
C VAL A 643 12.04 -14.11 -4.20
N TYR A 644 12.59 -13.25 -3.35
CA TYR A 644 14.01 -13.06 -3.12
C TYR A 644 14.25 -12.77 -1.64
N CYS A 645 15.46 -13.01 -1.17
CA CYS A 645 15.86 -12.67 0.19
C CYS A 645 17.31 -12.16 0.20
N PHE A 646 17.50 -11.04 0.89
CA PHE A 646 18.79 -10.41 1.12
C PHE A 646 19.11 -10.44 2.61
N GLY A 647 19.21 -11.65 3.16
CA GLY A 647 19.35 -11.88 4.60
C GLY A 647 20.79 -12.02 5.09
N ARG A 648 20.92 -12.14 6.40
CA ARG A 648 22.18 -12.28 7.14
C ARG A 648 22.30 -13.61 7.87
N LEU A 649 23.52 -13.96 8.27
CA LEU A 649 23.81 -15.12 9.10
C LEU A 649 23.21 -14.97 10.52
N PRO A 650 22.86 -16.08 11.20
CA PRO A 650 22.30 -16.03 12.54
C PRO A 650 23.26 -15.36 13.53
N LYS A 651 22.74 -14.51 14.43
CA LYS A 651 23.53 -13.85 15.50
C LYS A 651 24.29 -14.82 16.43
N LYS A 652 23.87 -16.08 16.47
CA LYS A 652 24.49 -17.15 17.29
C LYS A 652 25.58 -17.91 16.54
N ALA A 653 25.76 -17.64 15.24
CA ALA A 653 26.74 -18.32 14.43
C ALA A 653 28.15 -17.98 14.93
N ASN A 654 29.06 -18.94 14.81
CA ASN A 654 30.45 -18.78 15.20
C ASN A 654 31.32 -18.89 13.96
N GLU A 655 32.16 -17.88 13.73
CA GLU A 655 32.94 -17.70 12.50
C GLU A 655 33.70 -18.98 12.10
N ASP A 656 34.61 -19.46 12.94
CA ASP A 656 35.47 -20.62 12.63
C ASP A 656 34.72 -21.97 12.55
N ARG A 657 33.44 -21.99 12.90
CA ARG A 657 32.54 -23.15 12.86
C ARG A 657 31.48 -23.06 11.75
N THR A 658 31.41 -21.95 11.03
CA THR A 658 30.37 -21.71 10.03
C THR A 658 30.90 -22.01 8.63
N SER A 659 30.06 -22.62 7.80
CA SER A 659 30.32 -22.86 6.38
C SER A 659 29.28 -22.14 5.55
N LEU A 660 29.68 -21.70 4.36
CA LEU A 660 28.82 -21.07 3.36
C LEU A 660 28.71 -22.01 2.15
N LEU A 661 27.50 -22.23 1.67
CA LEU A 661 27.23 -22.96 0.43
C LEU A 661 26.52 -22.01 -0.52
N ALA A 662 27.02 -21.90 -1.75
CA ALA A 662 26.33 -21.21 -2.84
C ALA A 662 25.96 -22.23 -3.91
N ILE A 663 24.73 -22.11 -4.41
CA ILE A 663 24.19 -22.87 -5.53
C ILE A 663 23.68 -21.85 -6.53
N ASP A 664 24.21 -21.86 -7.75
CA ASP A 664 23.74 -20.95 -8.80
C ASP A 664 22.65 -21.60 -9.68
N THR A 665 22.09 -20.80 -10.57
CA THR A 665 20.98 -21.20 -11.45
C THR A 665 21.40 -22.14 -12.59
N GLU A 666 22.72 -22.37 -12.77
CA GLU A 666 23.26 -23.40 -13.66
C GLU A 666 23.57 -24.70 -12.91
N GLY A 667 23.30 -24.73 -11.60
CA GLY A 667 23.50 -25.86 -10.72
C GLY A 667 24.96 -26.11 -10.35
N ASN A 668 25.83 -25.10 -10.45
CA ASN A 668 27.17 -25.14 -9.84
C ASN A 668 27.05 -24.97 -8.33
N VAL A 669 27.97 -25.61 -7.60
CA VAL A 669 27.92 -25.69 -6.13
C VAL A 669 29.30 -25.41 -5.56
N TYR A 670 29.39 -24.36 -4.75
CA TYR A 670 30.61 -23.85 -4.12
C TYR A 670 30.48 -23.86 -2.61
N HIS A 671 31.51 -24.36 -1.93
CA HIS A 671 31.56 -24.47 -0.47
C HIS A 671 32.75 -23.71 0.10
N TRP A 672 32.50 -22.75 1.00
CA TRP A 672 33.53 -22.08 1.79
C TRP A 672 33.41 -22.42 3.27
N LYS A 673 34.54 -22.33 3.96
CA LYS A 673 34.59 -22.33 5.42
C LYS A 673 35.11 -20.98 5.90
N PHE A 674 34.38 -20.32 6.78
CA PHE A 674 34.84 -19.08 7.39
C PHE A 674 36.04 -19.36 8.31
N SER A 675 36.96 -18.39 8.39
CA SER A 675 38.07 -18.45 9.32
C SER A 675 38.52 -17.07 9.75
N SER A 676 38.55 -16.84 11.06
CA SER A 676 39.04 -15.60 11.67
C SER A 676 40.54 -15.38 11.42
N ALA A 677 41.27 -16.43 11.03
CA ALA A 677 42.69 -16.36 10.68
C ALA A 677 42.94 -15.95 9.21
N ASN A 678 41.93 -16.02 8.33
CA ASN A 678 42.03 -15.58 6.95
C ASN A 678 41.37 -14.18 6.82
N PRO A 679 42.12 -13.11 6.49
CA PRO A 679 41.57 -11.76 6.45
C PRO A 679 40.40 -11.57 5.48
N THR A 680 40.40 -12.26 4.33
CA THR A 680 39.33 -12.18 3.32
C THR A 680 38.08 -12.89 3.82
N ALA A 681 38.22 -14.10 4.38
CA ALA A 681 37.12 -14.82 5.02
C ALA A 681 36.54 -14.04 6.21
N HIS A 682 37.40 -13.41 7.01
CA HIS A 682 36.98 -12.60 8.16
C HIS A 682 36.21 -11.36 7.74
N ALA A 683 36.63 -10.68 6.68
CA ALA A 683 35.89 -9.55 6.14
C ALA A 683 34.50 -9.94 5.62
N ALA A 684 34.41 -11.07 4.90
CA ALA A 684 33.13 -11.63 4.47
C ALA A 684 32.23 -11.97 5.67
N TRP A 685 32.79 -12.57 6.73
CA TRP A 685 32.05 -12.82 7.98
C TRP A 685 31.49 -11.54 8.58
N LYS A 686 32.31 -10.48 8.70
CA LYS A 686 31.89 -9.18 9.23
C LYS A 686 30.76 -8.56 8.41
N ALA A 687 30.72 -8.76 7.10
CA ALA A 687 29.60 -8.35 6.25
C ALA A 687 28.35 -9.21 6.52
N PHE A 688 28.44 -10.53 6.30
CA PHE A 688 27.31 -11.46 6.38
C PHE A 688 26.68 -11.60 7.77
N HIS A 689 27.46 -11.43 8.85
CA HIS A 689 26.99 -11.59 10.23
C HIS A 689 26.82 -10.25 10.96
N ASP A 690 27.84 -9.40 10.95
CA ASP A 690 27.86 -8.15 11.72
C ASP A 690 27.33 -6.94 10.93
N HIS A 691 26.96 -7.12 9.66
CA HIS A 691 26.48 -6.06 8.78
C HIS A 691 27.45 -4.88 8.70
N THR A 692 28.74 -5.20 8.70
CA THR A 692 29.82 -4.21 8.74
C THR A 692 30.40 -3.99 7.35
N GLU A 693 30.36 -2.75 6.87
CA GLU A 693 30.97 -2.36 5.59
C GLU A 693 32.49 -2.56 5.59
N THR A 694 33.01 -2.93 4.41
CA THR A 694 34.44 -3.08 4.18
C THR A 694 35.01 -1.77 3.64
N PRO A 695 35.94 -1.10 4.35
CA PRO A 695 36.57 0.11 3.86
C PRO A 695 37.26 -0.10 2.51
N SER A 696 37.16 0.89 1.62
CA SER A 696 37.71 0.81 0.26
C SER A 696 39.19 0.46 0.26
N GLY A 697 39.56 -0.55 -0.54
CA GLY A 697 40.94 -1.01 -0.72
C GLY A 697 41.54 -1.78 0.46
N LYS A 698 40.78 -2.04 1.53
CA LYS A 698 41.30 -2.72 2.73
C LYS A 698 41.56 -4.21 2.50
N ILE A 699 40.69 -4.89 1.77
CA ILE A 699 40.79 -6.32 1.46
C ILE A 699 40.93 -6.44 -0.05
N LYS A 700 42.16 -6.24 -0.53
CA LYS A 700 42.53 -6.38 -1.93
C LYS A 700 43.84 -7.16 -2.02
N ASN A 701 43.92 -8.17 -2.89
CA ASN A 701 45.08 -9.06 -3.07
C ASN A 701 45.58 -9.64 -1.74
N ASN A 702 44.66 -10.10 -0.89
CA ASN A 702 44.98 -10.57 0.47
C ASN A 702 45.22 -12.09 0.48
N GLN A 703 44.97 -12.77 1.60
CA GLN A 703 45.03 -14.22 1.64
C GLN A 703 43.80 -14.82 0.93
N ALA A 704 44.03 -15.61 -0.11
CA ALA A 704 42.97 -16.26 -0.88
C ALA A 704 42.00 -17.08 0.00
N TRP A 705 40.71 -16.88 -0.24
CA TRP A 705 39.59 -17.61 0.36
C TRP A 705 38.79 -18.33 -0.73
N ASN A 706 39.46 -19.28 -1.39
CA ASN A 706 38.91 -20.01 -2.52
C ASN A 706 37.84 -21.03 -2.09
N PRO A 707 36.72 -21.18 -2.85
CA PRO A 707 35.76 -22.23 -2.60
C PRO A 707 36.32 -23.62 -2.88
N LYS A 708 35.83 -24.60 -2.12
CA LYS A 708 35.81 -25.98 -2.55
C LYS A 708 34.67 -26.17 -3.56
N VAL A 709 34.99 -26.50 -4.80
CA VAL A 709 34.01 -26.83 -5.83
C VAL A 709 33.44 -28.22 -5.56
N LEU A 710 32.13 -28.30 -5.37
CA LEU A 710 31.42 -29.58 -5.21
C LEU A 710 30.78 -30.03 -6.52
N LYS A 711 30.36 -29.09 -7.37
CA LYS A 711 29.83 -29.30 -8.73
C LYS A 711 30.09 -28.03 -9.56
N GLY A 712 30.44 -28.17 -10.84
CA GLY A 712 30.73 -27.02 -11.72
C GLY A 712 32.22 -26.81 -11.99
N THR A 713 32.58 -25.58 -12.37
CA THR A 713 33.98 -25.22 -12.71
C THR A 713 34.62 -24.39 -11.61
N ALA A 714 35.94 -24.54 -11.41
CA ALA A 714 36.66 -23.75 -10.41
C ALA A 714 36.82 -22.29 -10.85
N PRO A 715 36.86 -21.33 -9.91
CA PRO A 715 37.22 -19.95 -10.21
C PRO A 715 38.55 -19.90 -10.96
N LYS A 716 38.64 -19.03 -11.99
CA LYS A 716 39.83 -18.90 -12.83
C LYS A 716 40.98 -18.18 -12.11
N VAL A 717 40.68 -17.48 -11.03
CA VAL A 717 41.58 -16.63 -10.25
C VAL A 717 41.34 -16.83 -8.76
N ASP A 718 42.35 -16.49 -7.97
CA ASP A 718 42.26 -16.53 -6.51
C ASP A 718 41.22 -15.52 -6.01
N GLN A 719 40.40 -15.95 -5.05
CA GLN A 719 39.35 -15.17 -4.43
C GLN A 719 39.92 -14.51 -3.16
N ASP A 720 40.76 -13.50 -3.35
CA ASP A 720 41.58 -12.88 -2.31
C ASP A 720 41.23 -11.40 -2.03
N SER A 721 40.25 -10.87 -2.75
CA SER A 721 39.71 -9.52 -2.62
C SER A 721 38.24 -9.58 -2.26
N PHE A 722 37.82 -8.80 -1.26
CA PHE A 722 36.42 -8.75 -0.81
C PHE A 722 35.98 -7.31 -0.55
N MET A 723 34.76 -6.98 -0.97
CA MET A 723 34.10 -5.73 -0.58
C MET A 723 32.64 -5.95 -0.20
N TYR A 724 32.18 -5.11 0.73
CA TYR A 724 30.76 -4.89 1.03
C TYR A 724 30.58 -3.41 1.33
N ARG A 725 30.02 -2.63 0.39
CA ARG A 725 29.93 -1.16 0.47
C ARG A 725 28.92 -0.61 -0.54
N SER A 726 28.54 0.67 -0.40
CA SER A 726 27.66 1.32 -1.38
C SER A 726 28.37 1.56 -2.72
N GLU A 727 27.78 1.02 -3.78
CA GLU A 727 28.14 1.21 -5.19
C GLU A 727 26.86 1.57 -5.98
N ALA A 728 26.88 2.65 -6.75
CA ALA A 728 25.75 3.09 -7.57
C ALA A 728 24.38 3.22 -6.83
N GLY A 729 24.39 3.50 -5.52
CA GLY A 729 23.17 3.67 -4.71
C GLY A 729 22.66 2.42 -4.02
N VAL A 730 23.34 1.28 -4.16
CA VAL A 730 23.04 0.01 -3.49
C VAL A 730 24.28 -0.45 -2.72
N LYS A 731 24.14 -0.94 -1.49
CA LYS A 731 25.23 -1.66 -0.82
C LYS A 731 25.33 -3.06 -1.43
N SER A 732 26.44 -3.30 -2.12
CA SER A 732 26.73 -4.54 -2.84
C SER A 732 27.90 -5.27 -2.20
N LEU A 733 27.99 -6.58 -2.44
CA LEU A 733 29.12 -7.41 -2.02
C LEU A 733 29.84 -7.95 -3.25
N LEU A 734 31.16 -8.15 -3.16
CA LEU A 734 31.94 -8.78 -4.22
C LEU A 734 33.08 -9.59 -3.60
N LEU A 735 33.28 -10.81 -4.09
CA LEU A 735 34.45 -11.65 -3.82
C LEU A 735 35.09 -12.03 -5.16
N ASP A 736 36.31 -11.56 -5.39
CA ASP A 736 37.08 -11.72 -6.62
C ASP A 736 38.60 -11.66 -6.36
N ASP A 737 39.40 -11.40 -7.40
CA ASP A 737 40.85 -11.24 -7.33
C ASP A 737 41.32 -9.80 -7.10
N ASP A 738 40.58 -8.76 -7.51
CA ASP A 738 41.07 -7.37 -7.41
C ASP A 738 40.03 -6.28 -7.10
N ASN A 739 38.81 -6.65 -6.74
CA ASN A 739 37.61 -5.82 -6.60
C ASN A 739 37.20 -5.11 -7.91
N CYS A 740 37.37 -5.75 -9.07
CA CYS A 740 36.98 -5.22 -10.39
C CYS A 740 36.14 -6.23 -11.21
N ASP A 741 35.22 -6.97 -10.59
CA ASP A 741 34.00 -7.63 -11.15
C ASP A 741 34.12 -8.46 -12.46
N CYS A 742 35.34 -8.76 -12.93
CA CYS A 742 35.54 -9.46 -14.19
C CYS A 742 35.61 -10.98 -14.00
N LEU A 743 35.89 -11.47 -12.78
CA LEU A 743 36.20 -12.87 -12.47
C LEU A 743 35.75 -13.30 -11.05
N SER A 744 34.59 -12.79 -10.61
CA SER A 744 34.05 -13.01 -9.26
C SER A 744 33.43 -14.41 -9.07
N SER A 745 33.45 -14.90 -7.82
CA SER A 745 32.72 -16.12 -7.42
C SER A 745 31.48 -15.83 -6.55
N LEU A 746 31.38 -14.61 -6.02
CA LEU A 746 30.19 -14.04 -5.38
C LEU A 746 30.09 -12.57 -5.79
N SER A 747 28.94 -12.15 -6.34
CA SER A 747 28.62 -10.75 -6.69
C SER A 747 27.17 -10.43 -6.38
#